data_AF-A0A3M1FC19-F1
#
_entry.id   AF-A0A3M1FC19-F1
#
_cell.length_a   1.000
_cell.length_b   1.000
_cell.length_c   1.000
_cell.angle_alpha   90.00
_cell.angle_beta   90.00
_cell.angle_gamma   90.00
#
_symmetry.space_group_name_H-M   'P 1'
#
loop_
_entity.id
_entity.type
_entity.pdbx_description
1 polymer ?
#
loop_
_entity_poly.entity_id
_entity_poly.type
_entity_poly.pdbx_seq_one_letter_code
_entity_poly.pdbx_strand_id
1 'polypeptide(L)'
;MVLRRLIRVATILFISFFLWDFGSCRSFRLEFVAPQEGEILPAPADITIRFPDRFPDWTAIVLNGIEVTHLAVHDGEWVSIPADEVAPFLVEGDNRLIVSARSGDLTLPIEERRFRYDAAPPEVHVTSVTPGEVEGILQVEGYATDTAGVSEIRVNALPLELETVEVIGEAPEGTQATVRFRAELPAEEVEEWTAVDLLGHEARFTVVAPGMRFQKGAMIDLGAAAIDAIDDALNAFVSGIENPCALLTGFNPIVSGTYGPYFYQVDIEEALCAPPLLRFAPLPSEAENRVAFGYTMSDLRLSLTLSYGTENGEPQVETFAVAVGTTDVDDEIALGFDEAGLLTALSQEVAADVSGVEISGLSESTELWLEALLGQDLESWTAGVMENVIERTFPFVVEEFLGAVGFEGAIPGTPIDTILTLLPDGFRITPASIFVTLTAGITSDVEDPAFQEGFGSLYRQRYAPDTLAGGENAEEAPYDGATAFSDNLLNQYYALLYHGGGIVLETQTLPIAAYPELAPLISAIERLGGPRELEALRITPRIAAPPAALFEGASADEVTLLLPPVRIAVSGVRGEEEMPLFTLETKGEAPARLFLRNAYLTLFITGVPQQTRRIRADSRYRLPVSPLAQALHTLEAPVLQELLPQLTMTLPLPPIPGIDYRIVAASTLADGHPGFLTLYGEIAAP
;
A
#
# COMPACT_ATOMS: atom_id res chain seq x y z
N MET A 1 65.66 -34.63 76.24
CA MET A 1 64.23 -34.74 75.81
C MET A 1 63.46 -33.43 75.87
N VAL A 2 63.74 -32.51 76.81
CA VAL A 2 62.99 -31.25 77.00
C VAL A 2 63.19 -30.24 75.86
N LEU A 3 64.41 -30.13 75.29
CA LEU A 3 64.72 -29.17 74.21
C LEU A 3 63.99 -29.47 72.88
N ARG A 4 63.77 -30.75 72.54
CA ARG A 4 63.01 -31.15 71.33
C ARG A 4 61.51 -30.88 71.45
N ARG A 5 60.96 -30.87 72.67
CA ARG A 5 59.54 -30.51 72.90
C ARG A 5 59.34 -29.00 72.85
N LEU A 6 60.30 -28.21 73.34
CA LEU A 6 60.23 -26.75 73.27
C LEU A 6 60.29 -26.23 71.82
N ILE A 7 61.17 -26.80 70.99
CA ILE A 7 61.27 -26.42 69.57
C ILE A 7 59.99 -26.80 68.81
N ARG A 8 59.39 -27.98 69.07
CA ARG A 8 58.10 -28.34 68.44
C ARG A 8 56.95 -27.42 68.84
N VAL A 9 56.88 -26.99 70.11
CA VAL A 9 55.84 -26.05 70.56
C VAL A 9 56.07 -24.66 69.98
N ALA A 10 57.32 -24.19 69.90
CA ALA A 10 57.66 -22.93 69.26
C ALA A 10 57.37 -22.96 67.75
N THR A 11 57.70 -24.05 67.04
CA THR A 11 57.41 -24.19 65.60
C THR A 11 55.91 -24.32 65.33
N ILE A 12 55.14 -25.02 66.18
CA ILE A 12 53.68 -25.07 66.04
C ILE A 12 53.07 -23.69 66.32
N LEU A 13 53.51 -22.98 67.36
CA LEU A 13 53.06 -21.61 67.62
C LEU A 13 53.46 -20.64 66.51
N PHE A 14 54.66 -20.76 65.94
CA PHE A 14 55.12 -19.90 64.84
C PHE A 14 54.35 -20.18 63.54
N ILE A 15 54.03 -21.44 63.25
CA ILE A 15 53.19 -21.85 62.10
C ILE A 15 51.73 -21.45 62.33
N SER A 16 51.20 -21.56 63.55
CA SER A 16 49.85 -21.10 63.90
C SER A 16 49.74 -19.57 63.87
N PHE A 17 50.79 -18.83 64.21
CA PHE A 17 50.81 -17.36 64.11
C PHE A 17 50.91 -16.90 62.65
N PHE A 18 51.72 -17.57 61.83
CA PHE A 18 51.77 -17.33 60.38
C PHE A 18 50.46 -17.74 59.68
N LEU A 19 49.82 -18.84 60.07
CA LEU A 19 48.52 -19.23 59.51
C LEU A 19 47.36 -18.33 59.97
N TRP A 20 47.50 -17.61 61.08
CA TRP A 20 46.54 -16.58 61.50
C TRP A 20 46.71 -15.28 60.70
N ASP A 21 47.96 -14.85 60.45
CA ASP A 21 48.25 -13.62 59.69
C ASP A 21 47.99 -13.74 58.18
N PHE A 22 48.06 -14.94 57.60
CA PHE A 22 47.69 -15.18 56.19
C PHE A 22 46.19 -15.48 55.98
N GLY A 23 45.40 -15.54 57.06
CA GLY A 23 43.97 -15.83 57.03
C GLY A 23 43.05 -14.62 56.82
N SER A 24 43.58 -13.40 56.74
CA SER A 24 42.78 -12.21 56.46
C SER A 24 43.41 -11.32 55.39
N CYS A 25 43.39 -11.77 54.14
CA CYS A 25 43.05 -10.81 53.10
C CYS A 25 41.66 -10.29 53.46
N ARG A 26 41.58 -9.12 54.09
CA ARG A 26 40.30 -8.48 54.47
C ARG A 26 39.58 -8.09 53.18
N SER A 27 38.89 -9.02 52.53
CA SER A 27 37.94 -8.69 51.48
C SER A 27 36.66 -8.22 52.14
N PHE A 28 36.14 -7.11 51.63
CA PHE A 28 34.81 -6.61 51.94
C PHE A 28 33.81 -7.40 51.06
N ARG A 29 32.67 -7.88 51.59
CA ARG A 29 31.70 -8.70 50.83
C ARG A 29 30.49 -7.90 50.35
N LEU A 30 29.96 -8.32 49.21
CA LEU A 30 28.74 -7.81 48.59
C LEU A 30 27.85 -8.99 48.20
N GLU A 31 26.54 -8.87 48.40
CA GLU A 31 25.53 -9.83 47.97
C GLU A 31 24.49 -9.15 47.08
N PHE A 32 24.19 -9.73 45.91
CA PHE A 32 23.09 -9.27 45.06
C PHE A 32 21.81 -9.99 45.48
N VAL A 33 20.82 -9.22 45.93
CA VAL A 33 19.50 -9.74 46.28
C VAL A 33 18.55 -9.67 45.09
N ALA A 34 18.66 -8.62 44.29
CA ALA A 34 17.99 -8.53 42.98
C ALA A 34 18.77 -7.55 42.07
N PRO A 35 18.84 -7.78 40.75
CA PRO A 35 18.46 -9.01 40.05
C PRO A 35 19.47 -10.16 40.28
N GLN A 36 19.04 -11.41 40.08
CA GLN A 36 19.86 -12.61 40.18
C GLN A 36 20.59 -12.92 38.86
N GLU A 37 21.67 -13.70 38.93
CA GLU A 37 22.43 -14.09 37.72
C GLU A 37 21.56 -14.91 36.76
N GLY A 38 21.49 -14.47 35.49
CA GLY A 38 20.76 -15.16 34.42
C GLY A 38 19.23 -15.04 34.48
N GLU A 39 18.69 -14.28 35.43
CA GLU A 39 17.26 -14.00 35.56
C GLU A 39 16.71 -13.26 34.33
N ILE A 40 15.46 -13.56 33.91
CA ILE A 40 14.72 -12.78 32.90
C ILE A 40 13.66 -11.97 33.63
N LEU A 41 13.73 -10.65 33.53
CA LEU A 41 12.79 -9.72 34.16
C LEU A 41 11.70 -9.30 33.14
N PRO A 42 10.41 -9.57 33.42
CA PRO A 42 9.29 -9.14 32.56
C PRO A 42 8.91 -7.66 32.75
N ALA A 43 9.43 -7.03 33.79
CA ALA A 43 9.19 -5.64 34.14
C ALA A 43 10.40 -5.11 34.93
N PRO A 44 10.61 -3.79 34.99
CA PRO A 44 11.66 -3.22 35.82
C PRO A 44 11.54 -3.70 37.26
N ALA A 45 12.68 -4.08 37.85
CA ALA A 45 12.77 -4.54 39.22
C ALA A 45 13.81 -3.72 39.99
N ASP A 46 13.65 -3.66 41.32
CA ASP A 46 14.60 -2.98 42.18
C ASP A 46 15.99 -3.60 42.05
N ILE A 47 17.03 -2.77 41.95
CA ILE A 47 18.40 -3.23 42.16
C ILE A 47 18.62 -3.21 43.67
N THR A 48 18.79 -4.38 44.29
CA THR A 48 19.01 -4.51 45.73
C THR A 48 20.32 -5.22 46.02
N ILE A 49 21.21 -4.52 46.71
CA ILE A 49 22.54 -4.96 47.07
C ILE A 49 22.69 -4.91 48.58
N ARG A 50 23.26 -5.95 49.17
CA ARG A 50 23.55 -6.03 50.60
C ARG A 50 25.05 -6.04 50.85
N PHE A 51 25.47 -5.28 51.85
CA PHE A 51 26.84 -5.17 52.33
C PHE A 51 26.95 -5.70 53.77
N PRO A 52 26.97 -7.03 53.97
CA PRO A 52 26.77 -7.66 55.27
C PRO A 52 27.86 -7.36 56.32
N ASP A 53 29.07 -6.98 55.87
CA ASP A 53 30.20 -6.77 56.77
C ASP A 53 30.30 -5.33 57.29
N ARG A 54 30.07 -4.33 56.42
CA ARG A 54 30.23 -2.89 56.70
C ARG A 54 29.64 -2.06 55.56
N PHE A 55 29.20 -0.83 55.78
CA PHE A 55 28.85 0.04 54.66
C PHE A 55 30.12 0.68 54.00
N PRO A 56 30.24 0.73 52.66
CA PRO A 56 31.40 1.32 52.00
C PRO A 56 31.46 2.84 52.13
N ASP A 57 32.67 3.40 52.13
CA ASP A 57 32.89 4.86 52.13
C ASP A 57 32.66 5.48 50.74
N TRP A 58 32.77 4.65 49.69
CA TRP A 58 32.51 5.00 48.30
C TRP A 58 31.91 3.80 47.58
N THR A 59 30.88 4.04 46.77
CA THR A 59 30.25 3.04 45.89
C THR A 59 30.05 3.68 44.53
N ALA A 60 30.26 2.93 43.46
CA ALA A 60 29.80 3.24 42.13
C ALA A 60 28.97 2.07 41.60
N ILE A 61 27.77 2.38 41.12
CA ILE A 61 26.86 1.44 40.50
C ILE A 61 26.73 1.86 39.04
N VAL A 62 27.13 0.98 38.13
CA VAL A 62 27.09 1.21 36.69
C VAL A 62 26.19 0.16 36.05
N LEU A 63 25.13 0.62 35.39
CA LEU A 63 24.20 -0.22 34.64
C LEU A 63 24.32 0.12 33.15
N ASN A 64 24.66 -0.86 32.32
CA ASN A 64 24.80 -0.71 30.87
C ASN A 64 25.69 0.48 30.45
N GLY A 65 26.79 0.69 31.18
CA GLY A 65 27.74 1.78 30.95
C GLY A 65 27.34 3.13 31.53
N ILE A 66 26.12 3.28 32.05
CA ILE A 66 25.63 4.50 32.70
C ILE A 66 25.78 4.39 34.21
N GLU A 67 26.33 5.43 34.83
CA GLU A 67 26.49 5.46 36.28
C GLU A 67 25.19 5.91 36.96
N VAL A 68 24.60 5.01 37.73
CA VAL A 68 23.30 5.17 38.41
C VAL A 68 23.45 5.32 39.93
N THR A 69 24.67 5.46 40.43
CA THR A 69 25.00 5.62 41.86
C THR A 69 24.15 6.69 42.56
N HIS A 70 23.87 7.79 41.86
CA HIS A 70 23.13 8.93 42.41
C HIS A 70 21.66 8.63 42.71
N LEU A 71 21.12 7.54 42.17
CA LEU A 71 19.74 7.07 42.39
C LEU A 71 19.64 6.11 43.58
N ALA A 72 20.78 5.72 44.16
CA ALA A 72 20.85 4.73 45.21
C ALA A 72 20.33 5.28 46.55
N VAL A 73 19.40 4.55 47.15
CA VAL A 73 18.93 4.74 48.52
C VAL A 73 19.76 3.85 49.44
N HIS A 74 20.27 4.43 50.52
CA HIS A 74 21.12 3.73 51.49
C HIS A 74 20.36 3.54 52.80
N ASP A 75 20.19 2.30 53.24
CA ASP A 75 19.57 1.96 54.51
C ASP A 75 20.37 0.87 55.26
N GLY A 76 21.18 1.30 56.22
CA GLY A 76 22.01 0.40 57.02
C GLY A 76 23.02 -0.37 56.19
N GLU A 77 22.82 -1.68 56.04
CA GLU A 77 23.65 -2.57 55.21
C GLU A 77 23.15 -2.68 53.75
N TRP A 78 22.06 -1.99 53.40
CA TRP A 78 21.38 -2.13 52.12
C TRP A 78 21.62 -0.93 51.20
N VAL A 79 21.76 -1.22 49.92
CA VAL A 79 21.71 -0.25 48.83
C VAL A 79 20.66 -0.70 47.84
N SER A 80 19.64 0.13 47.63
CA SER A 80 18.54 -0.16 46.72
C SER A 80 18.36 0.98 45.71
N ILE A 81 18.13 0.64 44.44
CA ILE A 81 17.61 1.57 43.43
C ILE A 81 16.20 1.10 43.08
N PRO A 82 15.16 1.92 43.32
CA PRO A 82 13.78 1.59 42.99
C PRO A 82 13.58 1.25 41.51
N ALA A 83 12.67 0.32 41.21
CA ALA A 83 12.40 -0.17 39.86
C ALA A 83 12.06 0.94 38.84
N ASP A 84 11.31 1.96 39.25
CA ASP A 84 10.95 3.12 38.44
C ASP A 84 12.16 3.99 38.08
N GLU A 85 13.13 4.09 38.98
CA GLU A 85 14.41 4.78 38.76
C GLU A 85 15.39 3.94 37.92
N VAL A 86 15.28 2.60 37.98
CA VAL A 86 16.10 1.67 37.17
C VAL A 86 15.59 1.59 35.73
N ALA A 87 14.28 1.64 35.52
CA ALA A 87 13.62 1.42 34.24
C ALA A 87 14.25 2.16 33.05
N PRO A 88 14.62 3.46 33.14
CA PRO A 88 15.21 4.19 32.01
C PRO A 88 16.57 3.63 31.55
N PHE A 89 17.28 2.92 32.43
CA PHE A 89 18.65 2.45 32.22
C PHE A 89 18.73 0.99 31.78
N LEU A 90 17.61 0.27 31.78
CA LEU A 90 17.53 -1.08 31.26
C LEU A 90 17.60 -1.08 29.73
N VAL A 91 18.21 -2.13 29.19
CA VAL A 91 18.23 -2.42 27.76
C VAL A 91 17.52 -3.73 27.50
N GLU A 92 16.87 -3.84 26.36
CA GLU A 92 16.27 -5.12 25.94
C GLU A 92 17.34 -6.19 25.78
N GLY A 93 17.08 -7.40 26.29
CA GLY A 93 18.07 -8.47 26.30
C GLY A 93 19.01 -8.40 27.52
N ASP A 94 20.26 -8.77 27.30
CA ASP A 94 21.27 -8.83 28.36
C ASP A 94 21.63 -7.44 28.88
N ASN A 95 21.52 -7.31 30.20
CA ASN A 95 21.89 -6.17 30.99
C ASN A 95 23.12 -6.52 31.82
N ARG A 96 24.00 -5.53 31.97
CA ARG A 96 25.24 -5.67 32.74
C ARG A 96 25.25 -4.66 33.87
N LEU A 97 25.22 -5.17 35.10
CA LEU A 97 25.33 -4.38 36.32
C LEU A 97 26.71 -4.59 36.93
N ILE A 98 27.43 -3.49 37.13
CA ILE A 98 28.77 -3.47 37.71
C ILE A 98 28.72 -2.67 38.99
N VAL A 99 29.20 -3.26 40.08
CA VAL A 99 29.30 -2.58 41.37
C VAL A 99 30.76 -2.54 41.79
N SER A 100 31.22 -1.33 42.09
CA SER A 100 32.55 -1.08 42.65
C SER A 100 32.38 -0.36 43.98
N ALA A 101 33.09 -0.78 45.01
CA ALA A 101 33.00 -0.13 46.32
C ALA A 101 34.34 -0.15 47.07
N ARG A 102 34.51 0.81 47.97
CA ARG A 102 35.72 0.98 48.78
C ARG A 102 35.34 1.38 50.20
N SER A 103 36.01 0.81 51.19
CA SER A 103 35.88 1.17 52.62
C SER A 103 37.26 1.23 53.28
N GLY A 104 37.74 2.42 53.61
CA GLY A 104 39.09 2.68 54.09
C GLY A 104 40.17 2.17 53.13
N ASP A 105 41.02 1.26 53.63
CA ASP A 105 42.08 0.59 52.87
C ASP A 105 41.60 -0.67 52.13
N LEU A 106 40.32 -1.03 52.26
CA LEU A 106 39.73 -2.20 51.61
C LEU A 106 39.03 -1.76 50.32
N THR A 107 39.40 -2.39 49.22
CA THR A 107 38.76 -2.22 47.91
C THR A 107 38.09 -3.54 47.54
N LEU A 108 36.81 -3.49 47.17
CA LEU A 108 36.15 -4.65 46.57
C LEU A 108 36.74 -4.89 45.17
N PRO A 109 36.98 -6.15 44.77
CA PRO A 109 37.06 -6.46 43.35
C PRO A 109 35.75 -6.02 42.68
N ILE A 110 35.85 -5.58 41.43
CA ILE A 110 34.69 -5.18 40.64
C ILE A 110 33.78 -6.42 40.53
N GLU A 111 32.57 -6.32 41.07
CA GLU A 111 31.57 -7.39 40.98
C GLU A 111 30.64 -7.10 39.81
N GLU A 112 30.39 -8.11 38.99
CA GLU A 112 29.54 -8.04 37.79
C GLU A 112 28.36 -9.00 37.95
N ARG A 113 27.19 -8.54 37.52
CA ARG A 113 25.94 -9.29 37.48
C ARG A 113 25.34 -9.16 36.09
N ARG A 114 24.98 -10.30 35.47
CA ARG A 114 24.29 -10.35 34.18
C ARG A 114 22.88 -10.88 34.37
N PHE A 115 21.91 -10.21 33.76
CA PHE A 115 20.50 -10.58 33.76
C PHE A 115 19.87 -10.13 32.45
N ARG A 116 18.69 -10.64 32.11
CA ARG A 116 17.93 -10.25 30.93
C ARG A 116 16.71 -9.43 31.31
N TYR A 117 16.39 -8.45 30.49
CA TYR A 117 15.16 -7.67 30.57
C TYR A 117 14.40 -7.85 29.27
N ASP A 118 13.12 -8.17 29.38
CA ASP A 118 12.24 -8.34 28.24
C ASP A 118 10.88 -7.71 28.52
N ALA A 119 10.59 -6.64 27.80
CA ALA A 119 9.32 -5.93 27.83
C ALA A 119 8.77 -5.71 26.41
N ALA A 120 9.51 -6.15 25.39
CA ALA A 120 9.10 -6.06 24.01
C ALA A 120 8.30 -7.31 23.62
N PRO A 121 7.34 -7.18 22.70
CA PRO A 121 6.72 -8.35 22.11
C PRO A 121 7.67 -9.01 21.08
N PRO A 122 7.40 -10.27 20.69
CA PRO A 122 8.21 -10.98 19.69
C PRO A 122 8.40 -10.22 18.38
N GLU A 123 9.61 -10.28 17.81
CA GLU A 123 9.85 -9.83 16.45
C GLU A 123 9.51 -10.96 15.47
N VAL A 124 8.72 -10.66 14.43
CA VAL A 124 8.32 -11.67 13.43
C VAL A 124 8.83 -11.30 12.05
N HIS A 125 9.33 -12.30 11.34
CA HIS A 125 9.87 -12.22 10.01
C HIS A 125 9.20 -13.25 9.11
N VAL A 126 8.40 -12.78 8.17
CA VAL A 126 7.88 -13.62 7.09
C VAL A 126 8.98 -13.77 6.05
N THR A 127 9.31 -15.00 5.69
CA THR A 127 10.36 -15.33 4.71
C THR A 127 9.82 -15.67 3.35
N SER A 128 8.60 -16.21 3.27
CA SER A 128 7.96 -16.60 2.02
C SER A 128 6.45 -16.60 2.16
N VAL A 129 5.77 -16.19 1.11
CA VAL A 129 4.34 -16.41 0.95
C VAL A 129 4.10 -16.89 -0.47
N THR A 130 3.54 -18.07 -0.65
CA THR A 130 3.33 -18.66 -1.98
C THR A 130 1.91 -19.22 -2.12
N PRO A 131 1.36 -19.33 -3.34
CA PRO A 131 0.14 -20.10 -3.55
C PRO A 131 0.32 -21.54 -3.06
N GLY A 132 -0.68 -22.06 -2.33
CA GLY A 132 -0.72 -23.44 -1.86
C GLY A 132 -1.06 -24.42 -3.00
N GLU A 133 -0.98 -25.72 -2.71
CA GLU A 133 -1.32 -26.76 -3.70
C GLU A 133 -2.81 -26.76 -4.11
N VAL A 134 -3.67 -26.12 -3.32
CA VAL A 134 -5.11 -25.94 -3.58
C VAL A 134 -5.37 -24.48 -3.96
N GLU A 135 -6.14 -24.28 -5.03
CA GLU A 135 -6.58 -22.96 -5.47
C GLU A 135 -7.31 -22.21 -4.33
N GLY A 136 -6.91 -20.96 -4.06
CA GLY A 136 -7.44 -20.17 -2.95
C GLY A 136 -6.78 -20.40 -1.59
N ILE A 137 -5.77 -21.27 -1.48
CA ILE A 137 -4.95 -21.44 -0.28
C ILE A 137 -3.60 -20.73 -0.44
N LEU A 138 -3.11 -20.13 0.64
CA LEU A 138 -1.78 -19.53 0.78
C LEU A 138 -0.92 -20.37 1.71
N GLN A 139 0.34 -20.54 1.34
CA GLN A 139 1.39 -21.06 2.20
C GLN A 139 2.24 -19.89 2.70
N VAL A 140 2.33 -19.72 4.01
CA VAL A 140 3.13 -18.68 4.67
C VAL A 140 4.24 -19.34 5.46
N GLU A 141 5.48 -18.88 5.28
CA GLU A 141 6.65 -19.32 6.03
C GLU A 141 7.36 -18.14 6.66
N GLY A 142 7.87 -18.34 7.87
CA GLY A 142 8.62 -17.31 8.57
C GLY A 142 9.31 -17.82 9.83
N TYR A 143 9.85 -16.86 10.57
CA TYR A 143 10.38 -17.09 11.90
C TYR A 143 10.06 -15.93 12.84
N ALA A 144 9.90 -16.23 14.11
CA ALA A 144 9.76 -15.25 15.18
C ALA A 144 10.95 -15.35 16.14
N THR A 145 11.42 -14.22 16.64
CA THR A 145 12.54 -14.11 17.58
C THR A 145 12.16 -13.30 18.78
N ASP A 146 12.54 -13.78 19.96
CA ASP A 146 12.26 -13.07 21.20
C ASP A 146 13.34 -13.34 22.27
N THR A 147 13.49 -12.41 23.23
CA THR A 147 14.52 -12.47 24.28
C THR A 147 14.16 -13.49 25.37
N ALA A 148 12.90 -13.51 25.80
CA ALA A 148 12.33 -14.49 26.71
C ALA A 148 12.06 -15.79 25.96
N GLY A 149 11.68 -15.67 24.69
CA GLY A 149 11.43 -16.74 23.73
C GLY A 149 9.97 -16.77 23.31
N VAL A 150 9.71 -17.29 22.12
CA VAL A 150 8.36 -17.31 21.53
C VAL A 150 7.59 -18.52 22.05
N SER A 151 6.37 -18.29 22.54
CA SER A 151 5.49 -19.34 23.06
C SER A 151 4.52 -19.87 22.01
N GLU A 152 3.92 -18.99 21.21
CA GLU A 152 2.95 -19.36 20.17
C GLU A 152 2.87 -18.30 19.06
N ILE A 153 2.36 -18.73 17.89
CA ILE A 153 1.92 -17.86 16.81
C ILE A 153 0.47 -18.23 16.50
N ARG A 154 -0.39 -17.23 16.33
CA ARG A 154 -1.82 -17.36 16.08
C ARG A 154 -2.20 -16.66 14.77
N VAL A 155 -3.22 -17.18 14.10
CA VAL A 155 -3.90 -16.57 12.95
C VAL A 155 -5.39 -16.52 13.27
N ASN A 156 -6.00 -15.34 13.24
CA ASN A 156 -7.40 -15.11 13.63
C ASN A 156 -7.75 -15.73 14.99
N ALA A 157 -6.83 -15.57 15.95
CA ALA A 157 -6.89 -16.16 17.30
C ALA A 157 -6.77 -17.70 17.37
N LEU A 158 -6.45 -18.40 16.28
CA LEU A 158 -6.16 -19.84 16.26
C LEU A 158 -4.65 -20.09 16.26
N PRO A 159 -4.10 -20.90 17.19
CA PRO A 159 -2.67 -21.19 17.23
C PRO A 159 -2.22 -22.05 16.04
N LEU A 160 -1.05 -21.73 15.50
CA LEU A 160 -0.33 -22.48 14.47
C LEU A 160 0.57 -23.55 15.10
N GLU A 161 0.86 -24.60 14.33
CA GLU A 161 1.95 -25.52 14.67
C GLU A 161 3.30 -24.85 14.41
N LEU A 162 4.11 -24.74 15.47
CA LEU A 162 5.46 -24.21 15.37
C LEU A 162 6.43 -25.32 14.95
N GLU A 163 7.18 -25.08 13.88
CA GLU A 163 8.27 -25.97 13.50
C GLU A 163 9.46 -25.71 14.42
N THR A 164 10.00 -26.79 15.01
CA THR A 164 11.19 -26.89 15.89
C THR A 164 11.91 -25.58 16.28
N VAL A 165 12.12 -25.37 17.58
CA VAL A 165 13.04 -24.33 18.12
C VAL A 165 14.46 -24.60 17.62
N GLU A 166 14.94 -23.80 16.66
CA GLU A 166 16.34 -23.80 16.24
C GLU A 166 17.09 -22.67 16.94
N VAL A 167 18.05 -23.02 17.79
CA VAL A 167 19.06 -22.07 18.28
C VAL A 167 20.11 -21.93 17.20
N ILE A 168 20.01 -20.89 16.36
CA ILE A 168 20.96 -20.68 15.26
C ILE A 168 22.22 -19.98 15.80
N GLY A 169 23.29 -20.76 16.07
CA GLY A 169 24.67 -20.28 16.22
C GLY A 169 25.45 -20.78 17.45
N GLU A 170 26.75 -21.08 17.28
CA GLU A 170 27.72 -21.18 18.38
C GLU A 170 28.34 -19.80 18.65
N ALA A 171 27.88 -19.06 19.68
CA ALA A 171 28.62 -17.93 20.28
C ALA A 171 28.04 -17.52 21.65
N PRO A 172 28.80 -16.79 22.50
CA PRO A 172 28.74 -16.87 23.97
C PRO A 172 27.55 -16.13 24.59
N GLU A 173 27.03 -16.65 25.71
CA GLU A 173 26.07 -16.03 26.66
C GLU A 173 25.18 -14.90 26.09
N GLY A 174 23.96 -15.24 25.62
CA GLY A 174 22.95 -14.23 25.25
C GLY A 174 22.04 -14.53 24.05
N THR A 175 21.74 -15.80 23.73
CA THR A 175 20.97 -16.17 22.52
C THR A 175 19.48 -15.85 22.64
N GLN A 176 18.93 -15.11 21.65
CA GLN A 176 17.49 -15.00 21.39
C GLN A 176 16.95 -16.35 20.91
N ALA A 177 15.76 -16.75 21.35
CA ALA A 177 15.14 -17.97 20.88
C ALA A 177 14.40 -17.68 19.57
N THR A 178 14.78 -18.39 18.50
CA THR A 178 14.11 -18.30 17.19
C THR A 178 13.20 -19.50 17.00
N VAL A 179 11.96 -19.25 16.62
CA VAL A 179 10.97 -20.26 16.28
C VAL A 179 10.56 -20.09 14.82
N ARG A 180 10.61 -21.17 14.03
CA ARG A 180 10.09 -21.15 12.66
C ARG A 180 8.62 -21.53 12.64
N PHE A 181 7.90 -21.01 11.68
CA PHE A 181 6.50 -21.36 11.47
C PHE A 181 6.21 -21.53 9.99
N ARG A 182 5.27 -22.42 9.72
CA ARG A 182 4.67 -22.64 8.41
C ARG A 182 3.16 -22.77 8.61
N ALA A 183 2.38 -22.09 7.77
CA ALA A 183 0.92 -22.15 7.80
C ALA A 183 0.36 -22.31 6.38
N GLU A 184 -0.72 -23.06 6.27
CA GLU A 184 -1.55 -23.17 5.05
C GLU A 184 -2.95 -22.66 5.37
N LEU A 185 -3.39 -21.59 4.69
CA LEU A 185 -4.57 -20.80 5.07
C LEU A 185 -5.38 -20.39 3.84
N PRO A 186 -6.72 -20.28 3.92
CA PRO A 186 -7.54 -19.67 2.86
C PRO A 186 -7.18 -18.21 2.64
N ALA A 187 -6.97 -17.80 1.39
CA ALA A 187 -6.56 -16.45 1.00
C ALA A 187 -7.56 -15.36 1.42
N GLU A 188 -8.85 -15.72 1.51
CA GLU A 188 -9.95 -14.81 1.87
C GLU A 188 -10.14 -14.64 3.38
N GLU A 189 -9.51 -15.48 4.21
CA GLU A 189 -9.76 -15.51 5.66
C GLU A 189 -8.60 -14.95 6.50
N VAL A 190 -7.47 -14.54 5.93
CA VAL A 190 -6.32 -14.08 6.73
C VAL A 190 -6.50 -12.62 7.18
N GLU A 191 -6.99 -12.41 8.41
CA GLU A 191 -7.29 -11.07 8.94
C GLU A 191 -6.26 -10.55 9.96
N GLU A 192 -5.69 -11.42 10.81
CA GLU A 192 -4.81 -11.00 11.90
C GLU A 192 -3.84 -12.12 12.32
N TRP A 193 -2.53 -11.83 12.33
CA TRP A 193 -1.52 -12.69 12.94
C TRP A 193 -1.10 -12.15 14.30
N THR A 194 -0.78 -13.05 15.23
CA THR A 194 -0.29 -12.68 16.56
C THR A 194 0.81 -13.61 16.99
N ALA A 195 2.00 -13.12 17.30
CA ALA A 195 3.04 -13.87 18.00
C ALA A 195 3.00 -13.51 19.49
N VAL A 196 3.17 -14.51 20.36
CA VAL A 196 3.18 -14.33 21.82
C VAL A 196 4.49 -14.86 22.37
N ASP A 197 5.12 -14.12 23.27
CA ASP A 197 6.33 -14.58 23.98
C ASP A 197 5.99 -15.49 25.18
N LEU A 198 7.02 -15.96 25.90
CA LEU A 198 6.88 -16.75 27.13
C LEU A 198 6.42 -15.93 28.35
N LEU A 199 6.39 -14.60 28.25
CA LEU A 199 5.97 -13.67 29.30
C LEU A 199 4.53 -13.15 29.10
N GLY A 200 3.91 -13.42 27.95
CA GLY A 200 2.58 -13.01 27.55
C GLY A 200 2.50 -11.71 26.74
N HIS A 201 3.60 -11.13 26.27
CA HIS A 201 3.57 -9.99 25.35
C HIS A 201 3.18 -10.44 23.94
N GLU A 202 2.30 -9.67 23.29
CA GLU A 202 1.75 -10.00 21.97
C GLU A 202 2.26 -9.03 20.89
N ALA A 203 2.81 -9.57 19.81
CA ALA A 203 3.10 -8.84 18.58
C ALA A 203 2.05 -9.20 17.54
N ARG A 204 1.27 -8.20 17.10
CA ARG A 204 0.31 -8.37 16.01
C ARG A 204 0.96 -7.98 14.69
N PHE A 205 0.72 -8.77 13.65
CA PHE A 205 1.21 -8.52 12.31
C PHE A 205 0.22 -9.06 11.28
N THR A 206 0.40 -8.70 10.01
CA THR A 206 -0.41 -9.19 8.92
C THR A 206 0.52 -9.72 7.85
N VAL A 207 0.13 -10.82 7.21
CA VAL A 207 0.87 -11.41 6.10
C VAL A 207 0.02 -11.28 4.85
N VAL A 208 0.62 -10.75 3.78
CA VAL A 208 -0.07 -10.56 2.52
C VAL A 208 0.60 -11.39 1.44
N ALA A 209 -0.20 -12.04 0.59
CA ALA A 209 0.32 -12.93 -0.44
C ALA A 209 0.73 -12.20 -1.72
N PRO A 210 1.87 -12.57 -2.31
CA PRO A 210 2.25 -12.30 -3.68
C PRO A 210 1.13 -12.57 -4.67
N GLY A 211 0.81 -11.59 -5.50
CA GLY A 211 -0.10 -11.77 -6.64
C GLY A 211 -1.59 -11.70 -6.32
N MET A 212 -1.99 -11.37 -5.09
CA MET A 212 -3.39 -11.04 -4.78
C MET A 212 -3.74 -9.67 -5.38
N ARG A 213 -4.47 -9.67 -6.51
CA ARG A 213 -5.14 -8.46 -7.02
C ARG A 213 -6.31 -8.14 -6.08
N PHE A 214 -6.29 -6.97 -5.45
CA PHE A 214 -7.41 -6.53 -4.63
C PHE A 214 -8.61 -6.20 -5.52
N GLN A 215 -9.73 -6.85 -5.27
CA GLN A 215 -11.01 -6.37 -5.74
C GLN A 215 -11.33 -5.06 -5.00
N LYS A 216 -11.58 -3.96 -5.73
CA LYS A 216 -12.09 -2.64 -5.31
C LYS A 216 -11.05 -1.62 -4.84
N GLY A 217 -10.03 -1.33 -5.67
CA GLY A 217 -8.98 -0.34 -5.37
C GLY A 217 -9.40 1.12 -5.61
N ALA A 218 -10.35 1.36 -6.51
CA ALA A 218 -10.97 2.66 -6.74
C ALA A 218 -12.47 2.54 -7.02
N MET A 219 -13.21 3.62 -6.79
CA MET A 219 -14.65 3.74 -7.02
C MET A 219 -14.94 5.07 -7.71
N ILE A 220 -15.91 5.11 -8.61
CA ILE A 220 -16.39 6.32 -9.28
C ILE A 220 -17.91 6.34 -9.11
N ASP A 221 -18.45 7.47 -8.67
CA ASP A 221 -19.87 7.74 -8.51
C ASP A 221 -20.20 9.03 -9.25
N LEU A 222 -20.90 8.92 -10.38
CA LEU A 222 -21.28 10.04 -11.24
C LEU A 222 -22.78 10.31 -11.07
N GLY A 223 -23.16 11.55 -10.80
CA GLY A 223 -24.55 11.98 -10.68
C GLY A 223 -25.21 12.31 -12.02
N ALA A 224 -26.46 12.75 -11.98
CA ALA A 224 -27.25 13.10 -13.17
C ALA A 224 -26.59 14.14 -14.09
N ALA A 225 -25.94 15.17 -13.53
CA ALA A 225 -25.25 16.19 -14.32
C ALA A 225 -24.08 15.61 -15.16
N ALA A 226 -23.46 14.53 -14.68
CA ALA A 226 -22.42 13.82 -15.43
C ALA A 226 -22.97 12.99 -16.58
N ILE A 227 -24.15 12.40 -16.39
CA ILE A 227 -24.85 11.68 -17.46
C ILE A 227 -25.19 12.65 -18.60
N ASP A 228 -25.70 13.84 -18.26
CA ASP A 228 -26.00 14.90 -19.25
C ASP A 228 -24.73 15.35 -19.98
N ALA A 229 -23.62 15.53 -19.26
CA ALA A 229 -22.35 15.92 -19.88
C ALA A 229 -21.76 14.84 -20.80
N ILE A 230 -21.96 13.55 -20.49
CA ILE A 230 -21.61 12.45 -21.40
C ILE A 230 -22.43 12.59 -22.67
N ASP A 231 -23.74 12.76 -22.59
CA ASP A 231 -24.62 12.94 -23.76
C ASP A 231 -24.20 14.14 -24.65
N ASP A 232 -23.85 15.27 -24.02
CA ASP A 232 -23.34 16.46 -24.73
C ASP A 232 -21.99 16.18 -25.43
N ALA A 233 -21.06 15.50 -24.75
CA ALA A 233 -19.76 15.13 -25.30
C ALA A 233 -19.91 14.17 -26.50
N LEU A 234 -20.87 13.26 -26.45
CA LEU A 234 -21.19 12.35 -27.56
C LEU A 234 -21.69 13.09 -28.78
N ASN A 235 -22.63 14.02 -28.58
CA ASN A 235 -23.14 14.85 -29.66
C ASN A 235 -22.05 15.74 -30.26
N ALA A 236 -21.15 16.27 -29.44
CA ALA A 236 -20.00 17.04 -29.92
C ALA A 236 -19.04 16.18 -30.78
N PHE A 237 -18.72 14.96 -30.34
CA PHE A 237 -17.87 14.03 -31.09
C PHE A 237 -18.44 13.72 -32.48
N VAL A 238 -19.71 13.34 -32.54
CA VAL A 238 -20.39 12.98 -33.80
C VAL A 238 -20.51 14.18 -34.73
N SER A 239 -20.76 15.38 -34.21
CA SER A 239 -20.79 16.61 -35.01
C SER A 239 -19.45 16.92 -35.70
N GLY A 240 -18.34 16.37 -35.21
CA GLY A 240 -17.00 16.53 -35.77
C GLY A 240 -16.67 15.58 -36.94
N ILE A 241 -17.52 14.60 -37.22
CA ILE A 241 -17.30 13.61 -38.28
C ILE A 241 -17.73 14.20 -39.64
N GLU A 242 -16.79 14.33 -40.60
CA GLU A 242 -17.05 14.95 -41.91
C GLU A 242 -18.14 14.24 -42.74
N ASN A 243 -18.28 12.92 -42.62
CA ASN A 243 -19.39 12.15 -43.22
C ASN A 243 -19.64 10.84 -42.44
N PRO A 244 -20.56 10.81 -41.48
CA PRO A 244 -20.82 9.62 -40.66
C PRO A 244 -21.45 8.47 -41.47
N CYS A 245 -22.13 8.75 -42.58
CA CYS A 245 -22.82 7.73 -43.38
C CYS A 245 -21.94 7.02 -44.40
N ALA A 246 -20.66 7.40 -44.55
CA ALA A 246 -19.74 6.75 -45.47
C ALA A 246 -19.59 5.24 -45.21
N LEU A 247 -19.74 4.81 -43.95
CA LEU A 247 -19.68 3.41 -43.53
C LEU A 247 -20.74 2.52 -44.21
N LEU A 248 -21.88 3.08 -44.62
CA LEU A 248 -22.95 2.32 -45.29
C LEU A 248 -22.49 1.69 -46.61
N THR A 249 -21.50 2.29 -47.29
CA THR A 249 -20.91 1.74 -48.53
C THR A 249 -20.16 0.42 -48.32
N GLY A 250 -19.72 0.12 -47.10
CA GLY A 250 -19.02 -1.12 -46.74
C GLY A 250 -19.93 -2.36 -46.76
N PHE A 251 -21.25 -2.18 -46.87
CA PHE A 251 -22.25 -3.25 -46.77
C PHE A 251 -22.78 -3.71 -48.12
N ASN A 252 -22.09 -3.37 -49.21
CA ASN A 252 -22.47 -3.82 -50.54
C ASN A 252 -22.27 -5.34 -50.73
N PRO A 253 -23.24 -6.06 -51.33
CA PRO A 253 -24.57 -5.57 -51.71
C PRO A 253 -25.52 -5.45 -50.52
N ILE A 254 -26.23 -4.33 -50.42
CA ILE A 254 -27.23 -4.11 -49.37
C ILE A 254 -28.43 -5.05 -49.51
N VAL A 255 -28.73 -5.43 -50.75
CA VAL A 255 -29.74 -6.45 -51.06
C VAL A 255 -29.38 -7.13 -52.38
N SER A 256 -29.56 -8.45 -52.41
CA SER A 256 -29.47 -9.23 -53.64
C SER A 256 -30.48 -10.36 -53.60
N GLY A 257 -30.93 -10.81 -54.77
CA GLY A 257 -31.93 -11.86 -54.84
C GLY A 257 -32.08 -12.43 -56.24
N THR A 258 -32.81 -13.54 -56.31
CA THR A 258 -33.20 -14.18 -57.56
C THR A 258 -34.70 -14.45 -57.57
N TYR A 259 -35.33 -14.21 -58.71
CA TYR A 259 -36.75 -14.50 -58.93
C TYR A 259 -36.92 -15.20 -60.28
N GLY A 260 -37.10 -16.53 -60.23
CA GLY A 260 -37.08 -17.35 -61.44
C GLY A 260 -35.70 -17.25 -62.12
N PRO A 261 -35.60 -16.91 -63.42
CA PRO A 261 -34.34 -16.78 -64.13
C PRO A 261 -33.66 -15.41 -63.95
N TYR A 262 -34.27 -14.49 -63.21
CA TYR A 262 -33.79 -13.12 -63.03
C TYR A 262 -33.00 -12.98 -61.72
N PHE A 263 -31.94 -12.18 -61.75
CA PHE A 263 -31.20 -11.75 -60.56
C PHE A 263 -31.25 -10.22 -60.45
N TYR A 264 -31.13 -9.74 -59.23
CA TYR A 264 -30.90 -8.33 -58.95
C TYR A 264 -29.95 -8.17 -57.75
N GLN A 265 -29.21 -7.07 -57.75
CA GLN A 265 -28.28 -6.67 -56.72
C GLN A 265 -28.32 -5.15 -56.63
N VAL A 266 -28.38 -4.61 -55.41
CA VAL A 266 -28.30 -3.18 -55.16
C VAL A 266 -27.07 -2.90 -54.31
N ASP A 267 -26.26 -1.97 -54.77
CA ASP A 267 -25.04 -1.50 -54.12
C ASP A 267 -25.17 0.01 -53.84
N ILE A 268 -24.63 0.48 -52.72
CA ILE A 268 -24.47 1.90 -52.38
C ILE A 268 -23.12 2.38 -52.96
N GLU A 269 -23.17 3.30 -53.91
CA GLU A 269 -21.97 3.96 -54.46
C GLU A 269 -21.51 5.10 -53.54
N GLU A 270 -22.46 5.86 -53.01
CA GLU A 270 -22.18 7.02 -52.16
C GLU A 270 -23.30 7.19 -51.14
N ALA A 271 -22.93 7.54 -49.91
CA ALA A 271 -23.87 7.85 -48.83
C ALA A 271 -23.43 9.15 -48.13
N LEU A 272 -24.37 10.10 -48.01
CA LEU A 272 -24.17 11.41 -47.38
C LEU A 272 -25.33 11.68 -46.42
N CYS A 273 -25.05 12.19 -45.24
CA CYS A 273 -26.08 12.59 -44.28
C CYS A 273 -25.61 13.75 -43.42
N ALA A 274 -26.55 14.42 -42.74
CA ALA A 274 -26.20 15.33 -41.66
C ALA A 274 -25.63 14.54 -40.47
N PRO A 275 -24.82 15.17 -39.59
CA PRO A 275 -24.37 14.53 -38.37
C PRO A 275 -25.56 14.04 -37.53
N PRO A 276 -25.60 12.76 -37.13
CA PRO A 276 -26.69 12.26 -36.32
C PRO A 276 -26.68 12.89 -34.93
N LEU A 277 -27.87 13.06 -34.36
CA LEU A 277 -28.03 13.42 -32.96
C LEU A 277 -28.06 12.13 -32.16
N LEU A 278 -27.08 11.92 -31.28
CA LEU A 278 -27.04 10.77 -30.38
C LEU A 278 -27.87 11.07 -29.14
N ARG A 279 -28.42 10.01 -28.56
CA ARG A 279 -29.09 10.04 -27.27
C ARG A 279 -28.57 8.91 -26.41
N PHE A 280 -28.02 9.25 -25.26
CA PHE A 280 -27.65 8.31 -24.20
C PHE A 280 -28.55 8.52 -22.98
N ALA A 281 -29.31 7.50 -22.58
CA ALA A 281 -30.18 7.58 -21.41
C ALA A 281 -30.17 6.28 -20.59
N PRO A 282 -29.66 6.29 -19.35
CA PRO A 282 -29.81 5.17 -18.42
C PRO A 282 -31.28 4.78 -18.20
N LEU A 283 -31.58 3.48 -18.19
CA LEU A 283 -32.92 2.97 -17.99
C LEU A 283 -33.15 2.53 -16.54
N PRO A 284 -34.40 2.62 -16.02
CA PRO A 284 -34.74 2.17 -14.67
C PRO A 284 -34.87 0.64 -14.63
N SER A 285 -33.75 -0.09 -14.73
CA SER A 285 -33.69 -1.53 -14.51
C SER A 285 -32.69 -1.81 -13.39
N GLU A 286 -33.14 -2.39 -12.28
CA GLU A 286 -32.26 -2.76 -11.16
C GLU A 286 -31.54 -4.11 -11.39
N ALA A 287 -31.96 -4.89 -12.39
CA ALA A 287 -31.45 -6.24 -12.64
C ALA A 287 -30.47 -6.32 -13.83
N GLU A 288 -30.48 -5.33 -14.71
CA GLU A 288 -29.64 -5.27 -15.90
C GLU A 288 -29.19 -3.82 -16.08
N ASN A 289 -27.88 -3.59 -16.19
CA ASN A 289 -27.31 -2.27 -16.45
C ASN A 289 -27.70 -1.80 -17.86
N ARG A 290 -28.92 -1.28 -18.02
CA ARG A 290 -29.48 -0.95 -19.34
C ARG A 290 -29.37 0.53 -19.65
N VAL A 291 -29.05 0.81 -20.90
CA VAL A 291 -29.04 2.16 -21.48
C VAL A 291 -29.87 2.16 -22.75
N ALA A 292 -30.66 3.21 -22.94
CA ALA A 292 -31.20 3.54 -24.23
C ALA A 292 -30.13 4.34 -24.99
N PHE A 293 -29.72 3.81 -26.13
CA PHE A 293 -28.80 4.46 -27.05
C PHE A 293 -29.54 4.62 -28.37
N GLY A 294 -29.81 5.87 -28.74
CA GLY A 294 -30.55 6.15 -29.96
C GLY A 294 -29.83 7.17 -30.82
N TYR A 295 -30.22 7.24 -32.08
CA TYR A 295 -29.88 8.39 -32.89
C TYR A 295 -30.97 8.80 -33.84
N THR A 296 -31.02 10.10 -34.11
CA THR A 296 -31.83 10.67 -35.18
C THR A 296 -30.90 11.17 -36.28
N MET A 297 -31.12 10.69 -37.50
CA MET A 297 -30.43 11.14 -38.70
C MET A 297 -31.42 11.80 -39.64
N SER A 298 -31.03 12.95 -40.16
CA SER A 298 -31.81 13.71 -41.14
C SER A 298 -31.05 13.89 -42.45
N ASP A 299 -31.81 14.06 -43.54
CA ASP A 299 -31.28 14.34 -44.87
C ASP A 299 -30.31 13.28 -45.41
N LEU A 300 -30.56 11.99 -45.15
CA LEU A 300 -29.75 10.91 -45.73
C LEU A 300 -29.97 10.87 -47.24
N ARG A 301 -28.88 10.90 -48.01
CA ARG A 301 -28.84 10.85 -49.46
C ARG A 301 -27.92 9.72 -49.90
N LEU A 302 -28.48 8.79 -50.66
CA LEU A 302 -27.78 7.64 -51.18
C LEU A 302 -27.75 7.71 -52.70
N SER A 303 -26.60 7.41 -53.28
CA SER A 303 -26.47 7.03 -54.68
C SER A 303 -26.33 5.52 -54.74
N LEU A 304 -27.27 4.85 -55.39
CA LEU A 304 -27.39 3.40 -55.46
C LEU A 304 -27.20 2.92 -56.90
N THR A 305 -26.59 1.75 -57.06
CA THR A 305 -26.47 1.05 -58.33
C THR A 305 -27.28 -0.23 -58.27
N LEU A 306 -28.28 -0.37 -59.14
CA LEU A 306 -29.03 -1.59 -59.37
C LEU A 306 -28.39 -2.36 -60.53
N SER A 307 -27.87 -3.55 -60.25
CA SER A 307 -27.44 -4.54 -61.23
C SER A 307 -28.50 -5.63 -61.36
N TYR A 308 -29.14 -5.77 -62.51
CA TYR A 308 -30.20 -6.76 -62.73
C TYR A 308 -30.11 -7.42 -64.10
N GLY A 309 -30.58 -8.65 -64.21
CA GLY A 309 -30.49 -9.38 -65.47
C GLY A 309 -31.00 -10.81 -65.38
N THR A 310 -30.65 -11.63 -66.36
CA THR A 310 -30.91 -13.07 -66.32
C THR A 310 -29.61 -13.82 -66.06
N GLU A 311 -29.69 -14.99 -65.42
CA GLU A 311 -28.54 -15.79 -64.99
C GLU A 311 -27.50 -16.11 -66.11
N ASN A 312 -27.90 -15.99 -67.39
CA ASN A 312 -27.05 -16.23 -68.56
C ASN A 312 -26.89 -15.02 -69.52
N GLY A 313 -27.38 -13.83 -69.13
CA GLY A 313 -27.30 -12.59 -69.93
C GLY A 313 -26.30 -11.58 -69.35
N GLU A 314 -25.95 -10.55 -70.13
CA GLU A 314 -25.20 -9.40 -69.58
C GLU A 314 -26.08 -8.63 -68.57
N PRO A 315 -25.57 -8.30 -67.36
CA PRO A 315 -26.30 -7.49 -66.39
C PRO A 315 -26.58 -6.10 -66.96
N GLN A 316 -27.81 -5.62 -66.78
CA GLN A 316 -28.13 -4.21 -66.89
C GLN A 316 -27.78 -3.52 -65.58
N VAL A 317 -27.25 -2.31 -65.68
CA VAL A 317 -26.82 -1.51 -64.53
C VAL A 317 -27.48 -0.14 -64.65
N GLU A 318 -28.28 0.23 -63.64
CA GLU A 318 -28.87 1.56 -63.51
C GLU A 318 -28.44 2.19 -62.19
N THR A 319 -28.08 3.48 -62.21
CA THR A 319 -27.77 4.26 -61.01
C THR A 319 -28.95 5.15 -60.68
N PHE A 320 -29.33 5.20 -59.41
CA PHE A 320 -30.47 5.96 -58.92
C PHE A 320 -30.18 6.55 -57.55
N ALA A 321 -30.93 7.60 -57.18
CA ALA A 321 -30.75 8.29 -55.93
C ALA A 321 -31.94 8.05 -54.99
N VAL A 322 -31.64 7.85 -53.72
CA VAL A 322 -32.62 7.75 -52.64
C VAL A 322 -32.36 8.88 -51.65
N ALA A 323 -33.37 9.66 -51.34
CA ALA A 323 -33.37 10.62 -50.25
C ALA A 323 -34.28 10.11 -49.13
N VAL A 324 -33.83 10.18 -47.89
CA VAL A 324 -34.60 9.83 -46.70
C VAL A 324 -34.70 11.06 -45.83
N GLY A 325 -35.92 11.44 -45.48
CA GLY A 325 -36.19 12.62 -44.65
C GLY A 325 -35.66 12.46 -43.24
N THR A 326 -36.12 11.42 -42.54
CA THR A 326 -35.77 11.14 -41.14
C THR A 326 -35.60 9.65 -40.91
N THR A 327 -34.56 9.32 -40.13
CA THR A 327 -34.31 7.99 -39.60
C THR A 327 -34.16 8.11 -38.11
N ASP A 328 -35.04 7.45 -37.36
CA ASP A 328 -34.94 7.32 -35.92
C ASP A 328 -34.54 5.89 -35.58
N VAL A 329 -33.52 5.76 -34.75
CA VAL A 329 -33.05 4.47 -34.25
C VAL A 329 -33.11 4.52 -32.74
N ASP A 330 -33.81 3.55 -32.16
CA ASP A 330 -33.85 3.30 -30.74
C ASP A 330 -33.22 1.93 -30.49
N ASP A 331 -32.16 1.88 -29.68
CA ASP A 331 -31.55 0.64 -29.20
C ASP A 331 -31.58 0.60 -27.68
N GLU A 332 -31.99 -0.53 -27.12
CA GLU A 332 -31.86 -0.80 -25.69
C GLU A 332 -30.73 -1.81 -25.46
N ILE A 333 -29.64 -1.31 -24.89
CA ILE A 333 -28.41 -2.08 -24.67
C ILE A 333 -28.35 -2.51 -23.22
N ALA A 334 -28.14 -3.80 -22.97
CA ALA A 334 -27.67 -4.29 -21.68
C ALA A 334 -26.13 -4.24 -21.66
N LEU A 335 -25.56 -3.48 -20.74
CA LEU A 335 -24.11 -3.34 -20.57
C LEU A 335 -23.57 -4.39 -19.62
N GLY A 336 -22.36 -4.86 -19.91
CA GLY A 336 -21.59 -5.75 -19.06
C GLY A 336 -20.11 -5.69 -19.43
N PHE A 337 -19.37 -6.74 -19.08
CA PHE A 337 -17.93 -6.81 -19.33
C PHE A 337 -17.56 -8.09 -20.05
N ASP A 338 -16.56 -8.00 -20.91
CA ASP A 338 -15.95 -9.16 -21.55
C ASP A 338 -14.89 -9.83 -20.65
N GLU A 339 -14.27 -10.90 -21.14
CA GLU A 339 -13.21 -11.62 -20.42
C GLU A 339 -11.94 -10.77 -20.17
N ALA A 340 -11.77 -9.67 -20.91
CA ALA A 340 -10.67 -8.72 -20.75
C ALA A 340 -10.99 -7.58 -19.76
N GLY A 341 -12.23 -7.50 -19.26
CA GLY A 341 -12.68 -6.45 -18.34
C GLY A 341 -13.04 -5.14 -19.04
N LEU A 342 -13.26 -5.16 -20.36
CA LEU A 342 -13.71 -4.01 -21.14
C LEU A 342 -15.24 -3.91 -21.11
N LEU A 343 -15.76 -2.68 -21.04
CA LEU A 343 -17.19 -2.41 -21.10
C LEU A 343 -17.72 -2.81 -22.47
N THR A 344 -18.74 -3.67 -22.51
CA THR A 344 -19.31 -4.21 -23.74
C THR A 344 -20.83 -4.34 -23.66
N ALA A 345 -21.47 -4.53 -24.82
CA ALA A 345 -22.88 -4.83 -24.92
C ALA A 345 -23.14 -6.35 -24.79
N LEU A 346 -23.88 -6.76 -23.76
CA LEU A 346 -24.28 -8.16 -23.55
C LEU A 346 -25.45 -8.57 -24.45
N SER A 347 -26.38 -7.64 -24.68
CA SER A 347 -27.51 -7.81 -25.59
C SER A 347 -27.96 -6.44 -26.09
N GLN A 348 -28.47 -6.42 -27.32
CA GLN A 348 -28.98 -5.21 -27.98
C GLN A 348 -30.32 -5.54 -28.66
N GLU A 349 -31.25 -4.60 -28.60
CA GLU A 349 -32.54 -4.66 -29.27
C GLU A 349 -32.69 -3.39 -30.12
N VAL A 350 -32.14 -3.44 -31.34
CA VAL A 350 -32.16 -2.32 -32.28
C VAL A 350 -33.50 -2.30 -33.03
N ALA A 351 -34.17 -1.16 -33.00
CA ALA A 351 -35.31 -0.86 -33.85
C ALA A 351 -35.05 0.42 -34.65
N ALA A 352 -35.25 0.36 -35.96
CA ALA A 352 -35.14 1.52 -36.85
C ALA A 352 -36.51 1.87 -37.45
N ASP A 353 -36.81 3.16 -37.54
CA ASP A 353 -37.97 3.71 -38.26
C ASP A 353 -37.47 4.67 -39.35
N VAL A 354 -37.75 4.33 -40.61
CA VAL A 354 -37.32 5.10 -41.78
C VAL A 354 -38.53 5.76 -42.43
N SER A 355 -38.51 7.11 -42.47
CA SER A 355 -39.63 7.89 -42.99
C SER A 355 -39.22 8.95 -44.02
N GLY A 356 -40.16 9.24 -44.93
CA GLY A 356 -39.96 10.24 -46.00
C GLY A 356 -38.95 9.81 -47.05
N VAL A 357 -39.10 8.58 -47.57
CA VAL A 357 -38.26 8.05 -48.65
C VAL A 357 -38.71 8.62 -49.99
N GLU A 358 -37.80 9.21 -50.75
CA GLU A 358 -38.01 9.67 -52.12
C GLU A 358 -36.98 9.03 -53.04
N ILE A 359 -37.45 8.47 -54.17
CA ILE A 359 -36.61 7.78 -55.15
C ILE A 359 -36.57 8.58 -56.44
N SER A 360 -35.38 8.75 -57.04
CA SER A 360 -35.21 9.48 -58.28
C SER A 360 -34.13 8.88 -59.18
N GLY A 361 -34.26 9.07 -60.49
CA GLY A 361 -33.25 8.64 -61.48
C GLY A 361 -33.40 7.22 -62.02
N LEU A 362 -34.31 6.40 -61.47
CA LEU A 362 -34.74 5.14 -62.08
C LEU A 362 -35.58 5.39 -63.33
N SER A 363 -35.45 4.51 -64.34
CA SER A 363 -36.36 4.56 -65.49
C SER A 363 -37.74 4.03 -65.09
N GLU A 364 -38.81 4.64 -65.61
CA GLU A 364 -40.21 4.24 -65.32
C GLU A 364 -40.46 2.75 -65.63
N SER A 365 -39.77 2.21 -66.63
CA SER A 365 -39.83 0.77 -66.96
C SER A 365 -39.17 -0.13 -65.91
N THR A 366 -38.07 0.32 -65.31
CA THR A 366 -37.32 -0.45 -64.31
C THR A 366 -38.01 -0.36 -62.94
N GLU A 367 -38.56 0.80 -62.60
CA GLU A 367 -39.37 1.02 -61.40
C GLU A 367 -40.61 0.11 -61.40
N LEU A 368 -41.45 0.15 -62.45
CA LEU A 368 -42.62 -0.72 -62.57
C LEU A 368 -42.28 -2.21 -62.56
N TRP A 369 -41.11 -2.57 -63.13
CA TRP A 369 -40.64 -3.95 -63.12
C TRP A 369 -40.23 -4.41 -61.72
N LEU A 370 -39.52 -3.57 -60.96
CA LEU A 370 -39.14 -3.85 -59.57
C LEU A 370 -40.36 -3.93 -58.66
N GLU A 371 -41.29 -2.98 -58.73
CA GLU A 371 -42.51 -3.00 -57.92
C GLU A 371 -43.35 -4.26 -58.18
N ALA A 372 -43.47 -4.65 -59.46
CA ALA A 372 -44.18 -5.87 -59.84
C ALA A 372 -43.46 -7.15 -59.34
N LEU A 373 -42.12 -7.12 -59.25
CA LEU A 373 -41.31 -8.23 -58.76
C LEU A 373 -41.34 -8.33 -57.23
N LEU A 374 -41.31 -7.20 -56.53
CA LEU A 374 -41.30 -7.09 -55.07
C LEU A 374 -42.70 -7.24 -54.46
N GLY A 375 -43.75 -6.92 -55.24
CA GLY A 375 -45.14 -7.01 -54.79
C GLY A 375 -45.55 -5.88 -53.82
N GLN A 376 -44.75 -4.82 -53.73
CA GLN A 376 -44.97 -3.64 -52.91
C GLN A 376 -44.35 -2.41 -53.58
N ASP A 377 -44.72 -1.21 -53.14
CA ASP A 377 -44.15 0.04 -53.67
C ASP A 377 -42.67 0.17 -53.32
N LEU A 378 -41.92 0.82 -54.22
CA LEU A 378 -40.48 0.89 -54.12
C LEU A 378 -40.03 1.71 -52.90
N GLU A 379 -40.80 2.71 -52.48
CA GLU A 379 -40.53 3.53 -51.28
C GLU A 379 -40.62 2.69 -50.00
N SER A 380 -41.71 1.94 -49.82
CA SER A 380 -41.89 1.04 -48.67
C SER A 380 -40.86 -0.08 -48.65
N TRP A 381 -40.52 -0.65 -49.81
CA TRP A 381 -39.43 -1.62 -49.90
C TRP A 381 -38.09 -1.00 -49.50
N THR A 382 -37.78 0.19 -50.02
CA THR A 382 -36.53 0.90 -49.73
C THR A 382 -36.43 1.23 -48.24
N ALA A 383 -37.52 1.69 -47.61
CA ALA A 383 -37.58 1.92 -46.17
C ALA A 383 -37.21 0.65 -45.39
N GLY A 384 -37.86 -0.48 -45.68
CA GLY A 384 -37.58 -1.75 -45.00
C GLY A 384 -36.17 -2.30 -45.26
N VAL A 385 -35.58 -2.06 -46.45
CA VAL A 385 -34.17 -2.40 -46.71
C VAL A 385 -33.25 -1.53 -45.86
N MET A 386 -33.53 -0.23 -45.76
CA MET A 386 -32.73 0.70 -44.95
C MET A 386 -32.84 0.41 -43.46
N GLU A 387 -34.04 0.11 -42.95
CA GLU A 387 -34.26 -0.35 -41.57
C GLU A 387 -33.39 -1.58 -41.29
N ASN A 388 -33.42 -2.59 -42.16
CA ASN A 388 -32.62 -3.81 -41.99
C ASN A 388 -31.11 -3.55 -42.02
N VAL A 389 -30.65 -2.67 -42.92
CA VAL A 389 -29.23 -2.29 -42.99
C VAL A 389 -28.83 -1.57 -41.70
N ILE A 390 -29.64 -0.64 -41.22
CA ILE A 390 -29.35 0.12 -40.00
C ILE A 390 -29.35 -0.79 -38.78
N GLU A 391 -30.36 -1.64 -38.61
CA GLU A 391 -30.43 -2.63 -37.53
C GLU A 391 -29.19 -3.55 -37.49
N ARG A 392 -28.59 -3.86 -38.64
CA ARG A 392 -27.38 -4.68 -38.74
C ARG A 392 -26.08 -3.93 -38.50
N THR A 393 -26.05 -2.64 -38.82
CA THR A 393 -24.82 -1.84 -38.74
C THR A 393 -24.67 -1.18 -37.37
N PHE A 394 -25.78 -0.84 -36.72
CA PHE A 394 -25.78 -0.11 -35.46
C PHE A 394 -25.00 -0.80 -34.32
N PRO A 395 -25.07 -2.14 -34.15
CA PRO A 395 -24.28 -2.82 -33.13
C PRO A 395 -22.77 -2.55 -33.21
N PHE A 396 -22.21 -2.46 -34.42
CA PHE A 396 -20.78 -2.17 -34.62
C PHE A 396 -20.42 -0.73 -34.21
N VAL A 397 -21.34 0.22 -34.42
CA VAL A 397 -21.16 1.62 -34.00
C VAL A 397 -21.14 1.70 -32.47
N VAL A 398 -22.04 0.96 -31.81
CA VAL A 398 -22.08 0.85 -30.35
C VAL A 398 -20.81 0.21 -29.79
N GLU A 399 -20.30 -0.87 -30.40
CA GLU A 399 -19.06 -1.52 -29.95
C GLU A 399 -17.82 -0.62 -30.09
N GLU A 400 -17.62 0.03 -31.24
CA GLU A 400 -16.53 1.00 -31.43
C GLU A 400 -16.63 2.15 -30.42
N PHE A 401 -17.85 2.61 -30.14
CA PHE A 401 -18.10 3.64 -29.16
C PHE A 401 -17.75 3.19 -27.73
N LEU A 402 -18.25 2.04 -27.28
CA LEU A 402 -17.93 1.49 -25.95
C LEU A 402 -16.42 1.22 -25.79
N GLY A 403 -15.75 0.79 -26.87
CA GLY A 403 -14.29 0.65 -26.92
C GLY A 403 -13.54 1.97 -26.76
N ALA A 404 -14.03 3.05 -27.36
CA ALA A 404 -13.43 4.39 -27.25
C ALA A 404 -13.58 5.01 -25.84
N VAL A 405 -14.60 4.60 -25.08
CA VAL A 405 -14.84 5.03 -23.69
C VAL A 405 -14.01 4.21 -22.67
N GLY A 406 -13.21 3.24 -23.13
CA GLY A 406 -12.35 2.42 -22.29
C GLY A 406 -11.54 3.24 -21.27
N PHE A 407 -11.72 2.92 -19.98
CA PHE A 407 -11.04 3.57 -18.86
C PHE A 407 -9.57 3.12 -18.77
N GLU A 408 -8.74 3.44 -19.76
CA GLU A 408 -7.28 3.37 -19.62
C GLU A 408 -6.76 4.73 -19.14
N GLY A 409 -6.77 4.91 -17.83
CA GLY A 409 -6.16 6.08 -17.21
C GLY A 409 -4.68 5.84 -16.93
N ALA A 410 -3.79 6.50 -17.67
CA ALA A 410 -2.41 6.70 -17.26
C ALA A 410 -2.30 8.02 -16.48
N ILE A 411 -1.49 8.05 -15.42
CA ILE A 411 -1.20 9.26 -14.64
C ILE A 411 0.11 9.87 -15.17
N PRO A 412 0.08 10.92 -16.02
CA PRO A 412 1.29 11.45 -16.65
C PRO A 412 2.15 12.26 -15.66
N GLY A 413 3.46 12.00 -15.66
CA GLY A 413 4.45 12.85 -14.97
C GLY A 413 5.06 12.27 -13.69
N THR A 414 4.75 11.03 -13.34
CA THR A 414 5.52 10.23 -12.37
C THR A 414 6.42 9.22 -13.10
N PRO A 415 7.56 8.78 -12.54
CA PRO A 415 8.39 7.72 -13.12
C PRO A 415 7.73 6.32 -13.08
N ILE A 416 6.44 6.25 -12.77
CA ILE A 416 5.67 5.05 -12.43
C ILE A 416 4.27 5.24 -13.06
N ASP A 417 3.83 4.28 -13.87
CA ASP A 417 2.55 4.30 -14.57
C ASP A 417 1.47 3.61 -13.73
N THR A 418 0.40 4.34 -13.41
CA THR A 418 -0.76 3.77 -12.73
C THR A 418 -1.70 3.16 -13.78
N ILE A 419 -2.16 1.93 -13.57
CA ILE A 419 -3.18 1.28 -14.41
C ILE A 419 -4.45 1.09 -13.58
N LEU A 420 -5.53 1.69 -14.04
CA LEU A 420 -6.87 1.46 -13.52
C LEU A 420 -7.56 0.44 -14.44
N THR A 421 -8.13 -0.61 -13.89
CA THR A 421 -8.91 -1.62 -14.64
C THR A 421 -10.29 -1.78 -13.99
N LEU A 422 -11.33 -1.98 -14.78
CA LEU A 422 -12.70 -2.15 -14.29
C LEU A 422 -12.92 -3.52 -13.64
N LEU A 423 -13.77 -3.58 -12.60
CA LEU A 423 -14.21 -4.85 -12.02
C LEU A 423 -15.60 -5.24 -12.54
N PRO A 424 -15.80 -6.50 -12.98
CA PRO A 424 -17.07 -6.96 -13.53
C PRO A 424 -18.27 -6.78 -12.60
N ASP A 425 -18.10 -7.02 -11.29
CA ASP A 425 -19.18 -6.98 -10.30
C ASP A 425 -19.43 -5.56 -9.73
N GLY A 426 -18.71 -4.56 -10.24
CA GLY A 426 -18.62 -3.21 -9.69
C GLY A 426 -19.44 -2.15 -10.40
N PHE A 427 -20.18 -2.49 -11.45
CA PHE A 427 -20.85 -1.54 -12.34
C PHE A 427 -22.35 -1.50 -12.08
N ARG A 428 -22.88 -0.30 -11.82
CA ARG A 428 -24.29 -0.03 -11.65
C ARG A 428 -24.67 1.26 -12.36
N ILE A 429 -25.65 1.20 -13.24
CA ILE A 429 -26.20 2.37 -13.92
C ILE A 429 -27.67 2.56 -13.59
N THR A 430 -28.06 3.79 -13.27
CA THR A 430 -29.45 4.18 -13.00
C THR A 430 -29.72 5.54 -13.67
N PRO A 431 -31.00 5.95 -13.83
CA PRO A 431 -31.33 7.29 -14.30
C PRO A 431 -30.78 8.44 -13.43
N ALA A 432 -30.35 8.17 -12.20
CA ALA A 432 -29.85 9.17 -11.26
C ALA A 432 -28.32 9.14 -11.09
N SER A 433 -27.68 8.02 -11.38
CA SER A 433 -26.23 7.86 -11.17
C SER A 433 -25.61 6.71 -11.95
N ILE A 434 -24.31 6.82 -12.19
CA ILE A 434 -23.42 5.75 -12.65
C ILE A 434 -22.41 5.47 -11.54
N PHE A 435 -22.44 4.28 -10.98
CA PHE A 435 -21.48 3.81 -10.00
C PHE A 435 -20.59 2.73 -10.59
N VAL A 436 -19.29 2.85 -10.39
CA VAL A 436 -18.28 1.99 -10.97
C VAL A 436 -17.24 1.63 -9.92
N THR A 437 -16.89 0.36 -9.83
CA THR A 437 -15.77 -0.11 -9.01
C THR A 437 -14.65 -0.65 -9.89
N LEU A 438 -13.42 -0.25 -9.57
CA LEU A 438 -12.21 -0.54 -10.34
C LEU A 438 -11.20 -1.32 -9.49
N THR A 439 -10.45 -2.23 -10.11
CA THR A 439 -9.11 -2.60 -9.65
C THR A 439 -8.18 -1.42 -9.92
N ALA A 440 -7.67 -0.81 -8.85
CA ALA A 440 -6.62 0.19 -8.95
C ALA A 440 -5.28 -0.47 -8.64
N GLY A 441 -4.34 -0.38 -9.58
CA GLY A 441 -2.98 -0.90 -9.43
C GLY A 441 -1.96 0.10 -9.93
N ILE A 442 -0.81 0.18 -9.28
CA ILE A 442 0.32 0.93 -9.81
C ILE A 442 1.32 -0.04 -10.43
N THR A 443 1.72 0.21 -11.67
CA THR A 443 2.68 -0.60 -12.42
C THR A 443 3.95 0.20 -12.72
N SER A 444 5.02 -0.50 -13.07
CA SER A 444 6.27 0.13 -13.48
C SER A 444 6.85 -0.65 -14.65
N ASP A 445 7.45 0.06 -15.60
CA ASP A 445 8.25 -0.53 -16.69
C ASP A 445 9.52 -1.24 -16.19
N VAL A 446 9.82 -1.14 -14.89
CA VAL A 446 10.91 -1.87 -14.26
C VAL A 446 10.51 -3.34 -14.16
N GLU A 447 11.05 -4.17 -15.07
CA GLU A 447 10.98 -5.64 -15.02
C GLU A 447 11.73 -6.18 -13.78
N ASP A 448 11.11 -6.10 -12.60
CA ASP A 448 11.57 -6.78 -11.40
C ASP A 448 10.53 -7.86 -11.02
N PRO A 449 10.92 -9.16 -10.93
CA PRO A 449 10.03 -10.24 -10.50
C PRO A 449 9.35 -9.97 -9.16
N ALA A 450 9.97 -9.20 -8.25
CA ALA A 450 9.36 -8.80 -6.98
C ALA A 450 8.17 -7.84 -7.18
N PHE A 451 8.04 -7.18 -8.34
CA PHE A 451 6.94 -6.29 -8.68
C PHE A 451 5.75 -7.03 -9.33
N GLN A 452 5.97 -8.22 -9.90
CA GLN A 452 4.87 -9.09 -10.35
C GLN A 452 4.07 -9.66 -9.16
N GLU A 453 4.70 -9.67 -7.99
CA GLU A 453 4.11 -10.02 -6.72
C GLU A 453 3.44 -8.78 -6.12
N GLY A 454 2.19 -8.50 -6.53
CA GLY A 454 1.42 -7.35 -6.05
C GLY A 454 1.55 -7.15 -4.54
N PHE A 455 2.21 -6.06 -4.14
CA PHE A 455 2.41 -5.70 -2.75
C PHE A 455 1.05 -5.37 -2.15
N GLY A 456 0.55 -6.28 -1.31
CA GLY A 456 -0.73 -6.06 -0.68
C GLY A 456 -0.66 -5.15 0.53
N SER A 457 -1.77 -4.47 0.76
CA SER A 457 -1.98 -3.51 1.84
C SER A 457 -2.03 -4.20 3.21
N LEU A 458 -1.69 -3.46 4.27
CA LEU A 458 -1.87 -3.87 5.66
C LEU A 458 -3.35 -3.86 6.13
N TYR A 459 -4.34 -3.69 5.25
CA TYR A 459 -5.68 -3.29 5.66
C TYR A 459 -6.81 -4.20 5.17
N ARG A 460 -7.67 -4.52 6.16
CA ARG A 460 -8.93 -5.27 6.08
C ARG A 460 -9.71 -4.90 4.83
N GLN A 461 -10.35 -5.89 4.24
CA GLN A 461 -11.46 -5.71 3.30
C GLN A 461 -12.56 -4.90 4.02
N ARG A 462 -12.43 -3.57 4.07
CA ARG A 462 -13.50 -2.71 4.55
C ARG A 462 -14.55 -2.72 3.45
N TYR A 463 -15.80 -2.97 3.82
CA TYR A 463 -16.93 -2.92 2.90
C TYR A 463 -16.84 -1.63 2.10
N ALA A 464 -16.70 -1.77 0.77
CA ALA A 464 -16.86 -0.64 -0.14
C ALA A 464 -18.30 -0.10 0.06
N PRO A 465 -18.48 1.21 0.29
CA PRO A 465 -19.80 1.77 0.45
C PRO A 465 -20.59 1.65 -0.86
N ASP A 466 -21.91 1.54 -0.75
CA ASP A 466 -22.80 1.43 -1.91
C ASP A 466 -22.95 2.76 -2.69
N THR A 467 -22.47 3.87 -2.11
CA THR A 467 -22.45 5.22 -2.69
C THR A 467 -21.24 6.00 -2.17
N LEU A 468 -20.80 7.05 -2.88
CA LEU A 468 -19.78 7.99 -2.38
C LEU A 468 -20.38 9.30 -1.87
N ALA A 469 -21.70 9.37 -1.70
CA ALA A 469 -22.38 10.57 -1.22
C ALA A 469 -22.15 10.78 0.29
N GLY A 470 -21.97 12.04 0.72
CA GLY A 470 -22.13 12.41 2.14
C GLY A 470 -20.88 12.51 3.03
N GLY A 471 -19.77 13.11 2.55
CA GLY A 471 -18.67 13.54 3.44
C GLY A 471 -18.91 14.92 4.07
N GLU A 472 -18.39 15.19 5.28
CA GLU A 472 -18.50 16.52 5.94
C GLU A 472 -18.03 17.68 5.04
N ASN A 473 -16.95 17.49 4.26
CA ASN A 473 -16.46 18.47 3.29
C ASN A 473 -17.34 18.57 2.02
N ALA A 474 -18.10 17.53 1.70
CA ALA A 474 -19.01 17.51 0.55
C ALA A 474 -20.31 18.26 0.82
N GLU A 475 -20.69 18.44 2.11
CA GLU A 475 -21.83 19.29 2.47
C GLU A 475 -21.57 20.79 2.21
N GLU A 476 -20.31 21.20 2.07
CA GLU A 476 -19.91 22.60 1.87
C GLU A 476 -19.82 23.03 0.40
N ALA A 477 -19.69 22.10 -0.55
CA ALA A 477 -19.53 22.39 -1.98
C ALA A 477 -20.43 21.50 -2.85
N PRO A 478 -21.17 22.06 -3.83
CA PRO A 478 -21.87 21.24 -4.82
C PRO A 478 -20.87 20.42 -5.65
N TYR A 479 -21.24 19.20 -6.03
CA TYR A 479 -20.43 18.31 -6.85
C TYR A 479 -21.32 17.49 -7.78
N ASP A 480 -20.79 17.13 -8.95
CA ASP A 480 -21.48 16.36 -9.98
C ASP A 480 -21.07 14.89 -9.96
N GLY A 481 -19.94 14.58 -9.32
CA GLY A 481 -19.47 13.23 -9.09
C GLY A 481 -18.42 13.14 -7.99
N ALA A 482 -18.04 11.91 -7.66
CA ALA A 482 -17.00 11.59 -6.72
C ALA A 482 -16.16 10.40 -7.20
N THR A 483 -14.86 10.44 -6.95
CA THR A 483 -13.94 9.33 -7.19
C THR A 483 -13.22 9.00 -5.91
N ALA A 484 -13.31 7.78 -5.42
CA ALA A 484 -12.63 7.32 -4.22
C ALA A 484 -11.49 6.35 -4.55
N PHE A 485 -10.34 6.56 -3.92
CA PHE A 485 -9.18 5.67 -3.98
C PHE A 485 -8.90 5.12 -2.60
N SER A 486 -8.68 3.81 -2.49
CA SER A 486 -8.22 3.24 -1.21
C SER A 486 -6.83 3.78 -0.84
N ASP A 487 -6.52 3.85 0.46
CA ASP A 487 -5.16 4.09 0.97
C ASP A 487 -4.12 3.12 0.39
N ASN A 488 -4.57 1.93 -0.04
CA ASN A 488 -3.77 0.95 -0.76
C ASN A 488 -3.09 1.51 -2.01
N LEU A 489 -3.75 2.39 -2.77
CA LEU A 489 -3.13 3.01 -3.95
C LEU A 489 -1.85 3.77 -3.56
N LEU A 490 -1.92 4.53 -2.47
CA LEU A 490 -0.78 5.27 -1.93
C LEU A 490 0.30 4.33 -1.36
N ASN A 491 -0.12 3.24 -0.73
CA ASN A 491 0.81 2.24 -0.20
C ASN A 491 1.55 1.49 -1.31
N GLN A 492 0.89 1.18 -2.42
CA GLN A 492 1.54 0.64 -3.62
C GLN A 492 2.56 1.64 -4.17
N TYR A 493 2.24 2.93 -4.23
CA TYR A 493 3.18 3.97 -4.67
C TYR A 493 4.45 3.97 -3.80
N TYR A 494 4.29 3.94 -2.47
CA TYR A 494 5.41 3.91 -1.53
C TYR A 494 6.22 2.61 -1.61
N ALA A 495 5.59 1.47 -1.87
CA ALA A 495 6.27 0.21 -2.10
C ALA A 495 7.16 0.29 -3.36
N LEU A 496 6.63 0.83 -4.45
CA LEU A 496 7.39 1.01 -5.69
C LEU A 496 8.56 1.98 -5.52
N LEU A 497 8.37 3.08 -4.78
CA LEU A 497 9.45 3.99 -4.42
C LEU A 497 10.55 3.29 -3.60
N TYR A 498 10.18 2.44 -2.65
CA TYR A 498 11.14 1.70 -1.84
C TYR A 498 11.91 0.66 -2.66
N HIS A 499 11.21 -0.23 -3.37
CA HIS A 499 11.82 -1.31 -4.14
C HIS A 499 12.58 -0.81 -5.37
N GLY A 500 12.09 0.24 -6.02
CA GLY A 500 12.76 0.92 -7.13
C GLY A 500 13.98 1.74 -6.71
N GLY A 501 14.31 1.81 -5.41
CA GLY A 501 15.43 2.60 -4.89
C GLY A 501 15.21 4.11 -5.00
N GLY A 502 13.95 4.55 -5.12
CA GLY A 502 13.56 5.96 -5.17
C GLY A 502 13.72 6.69 -3.85
N ILE A 503 13.80 5.97 -2.72
CA ILE A 503 14.17 6.54 -1.42
C ILE A 503 15.65 6.28 -1.15
N VAL A 504 16.45 7.35 -1.19
CA VAL A 504 17.90 7.28 -1.00
C VAL A 504 18.26 8.01 0.29
N LEU A 505 19.05 7.34 1.14
CA LEU A 505 19.60 7.93 2.36
C LEU A 505 21.12 7.85 2.31
N GLU A 506 21.79 9.01 2.39
CA GLU A 506 23.23 9.09 2.31
C GLU A 506 23.93 8.71 3.62
N THR A 507 25.13 8.14 3.48
CA THR A 507 26.01 7.91 4.63
C THR A 507 26.63 9.22 5.07
N GLN A 508 26.55 9.51 6.36
CA GLN A 508 27.04 10.78 6.91
C GLN A 508 28.11 10.53 7.98
N THR A 509 29.03 11.50 8.13
CA THR A 509 30.07 11.46 9.15
C THR A 509 29.94 12.70 10.03
N LEU A 510 29.69 12.49 11.31
CA LEU A 510 29.44 13.53 12.31
C LEU A 510 30.70 13.69 13.19
N PRO A 511 31.47 14.79 13.08
CA PRO A 511 32.63 15.03 13.92
C PRO A 511 32.23 15.22 15.38
N ILE A 512 32.76 14.42 16.30
CA ILE A 512 32.35 14.45 17.72
C ILE A 512 32.60 15.83 18.35
N ALA A 513 33.69 16.49 17.96
CA ALA A 513 34.02 17.84 18.43
C ALA A 513 32.98 18.92 18.05
N ALA A 514 32.18 18.69 17.00
CA ALA A 514 31.14 19.61 16.55
C ALA A 514 29.79 19.40 17.26
N TYR A 515 29.62 18.26 17.95
CA TYR A 515 28.34 17.84 18.55
C TYR A 515 28.54 17.43 20.02
N PRO A 516 28.56 18.40 20.96
CA PRO A 516 28.76 18.11 22.38
C PRO A 516 27.70 17.17 22.98
N GLU A 517 26.51 17.10 22.38
CA GLU A 517 25.42 16.20 22.75
C GLU A 517 25.80 14.72 22.62
N LEU A 518 26.83 14.38 21.84
CA LEU A 518 27.32 13.01 21.68
C LEU A 518 28.20 12.55 22.86
N ALA A 519 28.71 13.46 23.71
CA ALA A 519 29.63 13.10 24.78
C ALA A 519 29.11 12.02 25.76
N PRO A 520 27.83 12.04 26.20
CA PRO A 520 27.27 10.99 27.05
C PRO A 520 27.29 9.62 26.38
N LEU A 521 26.99 9.56 25.08
CA LEU A 521 27.00 8.33 24.29
C LEU A 521 28.42 7.75 24.20
N ILE A 522 29.41 8.59 23.86
CA ILE A 522 30.82 8.16 23.77
C ILE A 522 31.31 7.64 25.12
N SER A 523 30.99 8.35 26.21
CA SER A 523 31.37 7.94 27.57
C SER A 523 30.76 6.60 27.98
N ALA A 524 29.51 6.35 27.60
CA ALA A 524 28.83 5.08 27.87
C ALA A 524 29.51 3.91 27.12
N ILE A 525 29.85 4.11 25.85
CA ILE A 525 30.56 3.12 25.03
C ILE A 525 31.93 2.79 25.60
N GLU A 526 32.72 3.80 25.99
CA GLU A 526 34.04 3.59 26.60
C GLU A 526 33.96 2.79 27.91
N ARG A 527 32.92 3.02 28.72
CA ARG A 527 32.67 2.27 29.97
C ARG A 527 32.25 0.83 29.75
N LEU A 528 31.59 0.54 28.62
CA LEU A 528 31.30 -0.82 28.17
C LEU A 528 32.53 -1.54 27.57
N GLY A 529 33.71 -0.91 27.60
CA GLY A 529 34.95 -1.46 27.04
C GLY A 529 35.13 -1.13 25.56
N GLY A 530 34.40 -0.16 25.04
CA GLY A 530 34.49 0.29 23.66
C GLY A 530 35.72 1.13 23.33
N PRO A 531 35.87 1.51 22.05
CA PRO A 531 37.03 2.25 21.56
C PRO A 531 37.10 3.65 22.16
N ARG A 532 38.33 4.10 22.43
CA ARG A 532 38.63 5.45 22.94
C ARG A 532 39.18 6.34 21.82
N GLU A 533 39.13 7.64 22.07
CA GLU A 533 39.70 8.67 21.18
C GLU A 533 39.04 8.67 19.79
N LEU A 534 37.72 8.48 19.76
CA LEU A 534 36.94 8.63 18.54
C LEU A 534 36.93 10.09 18.07
N GLU A 535 37.13 10.32 16.78
CA GLU A 535 37.15 11.64 16.16
C GLU A 535 35.77 11.99 15.58
N ALA A 536 35.07 10.99 15.05
CA ALA A 536 33.75 11.14 14.44
C ALA A 536 32.90 9.87 14.62
N LEU A 537 31.59 10.02 14.40
CA LEU A 537 30.66 8.90 14.22
C LEU A 537 30.18 8.87 12.77
N ARG A 538 30.35 7.73 12.11
CA ARG A 538 29.80 7.47 10.78
C ARG A 538 28.45 6.79 10.93
N ILE A 539 27.42 7.36 10.32
CA ILE A 539 26.05 6.83 10.31
C ILE A 539 25.70 6.34 8.90
N THR A 540 25.29 5.08 8.80
CA THR A 540 24.87 4.45 7.54
C THR A 540 23.41 4.03 7.66
N PRO A 541 22.46 4.87 7.22
CA PRO A 541 21.04 4.55 7.27
C PRO A 541 20.63 3.54 6.20
N ARG A 542 19.66 2.69 6.53
CA ARG A 542 18.99 1.77 5.62
C ARG A 542 17.52 1.68 5.97
N ILE A 543 16.67 1.78 4.97
CA ILE A 543 15.24 1.53 5.14
C ILE A 543 15.00 0.02 5.22
N ALA A 544 14.24 -0.42 6.21
CA ALA A 544 13.97 -1.84 6.44
C ALA A 544 12.63 -2.31 5.87
N ALA A 545 11.68 -1.40 5.65
CA ALA A 545 10.37 -1.66 5.09
C ALA A 545 9.80 -0.39 4.44
N PRO A 546 8.87 -0.50 3.47
CA PRO A 546 8.28 0.67 2.83
C PRO A 546 7.47 1.54 3.81
N PRO A 547 7.30 2.85 3.49
CA PRO A 547 6.34 3.71 4.17
C PRO A 547 4.90 3.21 3.97
N ALA A 548 3.99 3.63 4.85
CA ALA A 548 2.55 3.43 4.65
C ALA A 548 1.76 4.68 5.04
N ALA A 549 0.64 4.90 4.37
CA ALA A 549 -0.33 5.94 4.68
C ALA A 549 -1.64 5.33 5.17
N LEU A 550 -2.23 6.01 6.16
CA LEU A 550 -3.44 5.63 6.85
C LEU A 550 -4.48 6.75 6.77
N PHE A 551 -5.66 6.42 6.26
CA PHE A 551 -6.81 7.33 6.22
C PHE A 551 -7.75 7.02 7.40
N GLU A 552 -7.28 7.27 8.62
CA GLU A 552 -7.99 6.92 9.87
C GLU A 552 -8.52 8.13 10.64
N GLY A 553 -8.36 9.34 10.11
CA GLY A 553 -8.70 10.59 10.78
C GLY A 553 -10.20 10.73 11.11
N ALA A 554 -10.49 11.36 12.26
CA ALA A 554 -11.85 11.79 12.62
C ALA A 554 -12.31 13.00 11.78
N SER A 555 -11.38 13.69 11.13
CA SER A 555 -11.65 14.76 10.16
C SER A 555 -11.30 14.32 8.75
N ALA A 556 -12.02 14.90 7.79
CA ALA A 556 -11.97 14.57 6.38
C ALA A 556 -10.62 14.78 5.67
N ASP A 557 -9.56 15.28 6.30
CA ASP A 557 -8.30 15.60 5.60
C ASP A 557 -7.03 15.18 6.35
N GLU A 558 -7.19 14.45 7.45
CA GLU A 558 -6.08 13.91 8.22
C GLU A 558 -5.63 12.56 7.66
N VAL A 559 -4.32 12.48 7.40
CA VAL A 559 -3.62 11.26 7.01
C VAL A 559 -2.54 11.00 8.04
N THR A 560 -2.46 9.77 8.56
CA THR A 560 -1.33 9.34 9.36
C THR A 560 -0.32 8.67 8.44
N LEU A 561 0.88 9.23 8.32
CA LEU A 561 1.96 8.61 7.57
C LEU A 561 2.81 7.78 8.53
N LEU A 562 2.76 6.45 8.39
CA LEU A 562 3.69 5.53 9.03
C LEU A 562 5.05 5.68 8.33
N LEU A 563 6.00 6.27 9.05
CA LEU A 563 7.35 6.47 8.53
C LEU A 563 8.05 5.11 8.43
N PRO A 564 8.83 4.89 7.36
CA PRO A 564 9.49 3.62 7.17
C PRO A 564 10.46 3.36 8.32
N PRO A 565 10.53 2.13 8.86
CA PRO A 565 11.55 1.77 9.83
C PRO A 565 12.95 2.01 9.26
N VAL A 566 13.76 2.83 9.95
CA VAL A 566 15.14 3.12 9.53
C VAL A 566 16.12 2.46 10.47
N ARG A 567 17.02 1.66 9.92
CA ARG A 567 18.17 1.07 10.61
C ARG A 567 19.40 1.92 10.33
N ILE A 568 19.88 2.61 11.35
CA ILE A 568 21.05 3.47 11.30
C ILE A 568 22.21 2.69 11.93
N ALA A 569 23.09 2.14 11.09
CA ALA A 569 24.33 1.53 11.57
C ALA A 569 25.31 2.63 11.97
N VAL A 570 25.77 2.61 13.22
CA VAL A 570 26.67 3.62 13.79
C VAL A 570 28.04 3.02 14.01
N SER A 571 29.05 3.62 13.38
CA SER A 571 30.46 3.27 13.52
C SER A 571 31.26 4.43 14.10
N GLY A 572 32.24 4.13 14.94
CA GLY A 572 33.23 5.10 15.40
C GLY A 572 34.38 5.21 14.41
N VAL A 573 34.83 6.44 14.14
CA VAL A 573 35.97 6.72 13.25
C VAL A 573 37.13 7.26 14.07
N ARG A 574 38.31 6.69 13.84
CA ARG A 574 39.58 7.14 14.42
C ARG A 574 40.68 7.05 13.36
N GLY A 575 41.11 8.20 12.82
CA GLY A 575 41.98 8.21 11.64
C GLY A 575 41.30 7.53 10.45
N GLU A 576 41.93 6.48 9.91
CA GLU A 576 41.37 5.67 8.80
C GLU A 576 40.59 4.43 9.28
N GLU A 577 40.55 4.16 10.59
CA GLU A 577 39.88 2.99 11.15
C GLU A 577 38.40 3.28 11.42
N GLU A 578 37.52 2.41 10.92
CA GLU A 578 36.10 2.40 11.22
C GLU A 578 35.74 1.18 12.08
N MET A 579 35.05 1.41 13.19
CA MET A 579 34.71 0.37 14.17
C MET A 579 33.19 0.35 14.41
N PRO A 580 32.49 -0.77 14.16
CA PRO A 580 31.05 -0.86 14.40
C PRO A 580 30.75 -0.74 15.90
N LEU A 581 29.76 0.09 16.24
CA LEU A 581 29.35 0.35 17.63
C LEU A 581 27.97 -0.24 17.92
N PHE A 582 26.93 0.24 17.25
CA PHE A 582 25.55 -0.21 17.45
C PHE A 582 24.67 0.11 16.25
N THR A 583 23.49 -0.48 16.20
CA THR A 583 22.46 -0.16 15.21
C THR A 583 21.27 0.46 15.94
N LEU A 584 20.97 1.72 15.59
CA LEU A 584 19.77 2.41 16.04
C LEU A 584 18.64 2.12 15.04
N GLU A 585 17.55 1.54 15.52
CA GLU A 585 16.32 1.36 14.77
C GLU A 585 15.33 2.44 15.20
N THR A 586 14.77 3.15 14.22
CA THR A 586 13.77 4.18 14.43
C THR A 586 12.49 3.80 13.68
N LYS A 587 11.35 3.95 14.35
CA LYS A 587 10.02 3.72 13.80
C LYS A 587 9.12 4.84 14.28
N GLY A 588 8.26 5.35 13.42
CA GLY A 588 7.46 6.48 13.80
C GLY A 588 6.30 6.74 12.87
N GLU A 589 5.57 7.78 13.21
CA GLU A 589 4.47 8.29 12.43
C GLU A 589 4.58 9.81 12.31
N ALA A 590 4.01 10.36 11.25
CA ALA A 590 3.93 11.79 11.03
C ALA A 590 2.52 12.18 10.60
N PRO A 591 1.92 13.23 11.19
CA PRO A 591 0.66 13.75 10.71
C PRO A 591 0.88 14.41 9.35
N ALA A 592 0.07 14.01 8.37
CA ALA A 592 0.07 14.51 7.02
C ALA A 592 -1.33 15.01 6.63
N ARG A 593 -1.37 15.89 5.63
CA ARG A 593 -2.62 16.39 5.04
C ARG A 593 -2.52 16.38 3.53
N LEU A 594 -3.65 16.18 2.91
CA LEU A 594 -3.81 16.24 1.46
C LEU A 594 -4.15 17.66 1.05
N PHE A 595 -3.49 18.15 0.01
CA PHE A 595 -3.73 19.44 -0.58
C PHE A 595 -3.97 19.30 -2.07
N LEU A 596 -5.11 19.82 -2.53
CA LEU A 596 -5.49 19.83 -3.92
C LEU A 596 -5.10 21.15 -4.59
N ARG A 597 -4.33 21.09 -5.68
CA ARG A 597 -3.99 22.28 -6.48
C ARG A 597 -3.75 21.93 -7.95
N ASN A 598 -4.42 22.63 -8.86
CA ASN A 598 -4.20 22.52 -10.31
C ASN A 598 -4.27 21.06 -10.84
N ALA A 599 -5.26 20.27 -10.40
CA ALA A 599 -5.40 18.83 -10.72
C ALA A 599 -4.27 17.92 -10.18
N TYR A 600 -3.46 18.41 -9.25
CA TYR A 600 -2.52 17.62 -8.48
C TYR A 600 -3.00 17.48 -7.04
N LEU A 601 -2.90 16.27 -6.52
CA LEU A 601 -3.05 16.00 -5.11
C LEU A 601 -1.66 15.84 -4.49
N THR A 602 -1.34 16.71 -3.54
CA THR A 602 -0.07 16.65 -2.83
C THR A 602 -0.30 16.28 -1.36
N LEU A 603 0.38 15.22 -0.92
CA LEU A 603 0.45 14.87 0.49
C LEU A 603 1.63 15.60 1.13
N PHE A 604 1.34 16.44 2.12
CA PHE A 604 2.34 17.18 2.89
C PHE A 604 2.36 16.73 4.35
N ILE A 605 3.55 16.57 4.90
CA ILE A 605 3.74 16.35 6.34
C ILE A 605 3.55 17.69 7.06
N THR A 606 2.62 17.75 8.01
CA THR A 606 2.16 19.01 8.63
C THR A 606 2.58 19.20 10.09
N GLY A 607 3.11 18.14 10.73
CA GLY A 607 3.56 18.19 12.11
C GLY A 607 4.91 17.53 12.34
N VAL A 608 5.32 17.50 13.61
CA VAL A 608 6.59 16.88 14.03
C VAL A 608 6.41 15.36 14.08
N PRO A 609 7.25 14.58 13.38
CA PRO A 609 7.22 13.13 13.48
C PRO A 609 7.36 12.63 14.92
N GLN A 610 6.52 11.70 15.30
CA GLN A 610 6.68 10.94 16.54
C GLN A 610 7.54 9.72 16.24
N GLN A 611 8.72 9.66 16.87
CA GLN A 611 9.70 8.59 16.64
C GLN A 611 9.93 7.81 17.92
N THR A 612 9.79 6.50 17.81
CA THR A 612 10.28 5.53 18.78
C THR A 612 11.68 5.10 18.36
N ARG A 613 12.57 4.97 19.35
CA ARG A 613 13.97 4.62 19.16
C ARG A 613 14.27 3.36 19.92
N ARG A 614 14.92 2.41 19.26
CA ARG A 614 15.41 1.17 19.88
C ARG A 614 16.83 0.92 19.41
N ILE A 615 17.70 0.53 20.32
CA ILE A 615 19.01 -0.02 19.92
C ILE A 615 18.82 -1.53 19.77
N ARG A 616 19.16 -2.06 18.58
CA ARG A 616 18.91 -3.47 18.28
C ARG A 616 19.76 -4.37 19.17
N ALA A 617 19.20 -5.51 19.59
CA ALA A 617 19.86 -6.45 20.49
C ALA A 617 21.11 -7.10 19.88
N ASP A 618 21.22 -7.15 18.55
CA ASP A 618 22.41 -7.61 17.81
C ASP A 618 23.55 -6.57 17.76
N SER A 619 23.36 -5.39 18.36
CA SER A 619 24.40 -4.35 18.46
C SER A 619 25.59 -4.78 19.32
N ARG A 620 26.80 -4.37 18.93
CA ARG A 620 28.02 -4.65 19.69
C ARG A 620 28.01 -4.02 21.08
N TYR A 621 27.46 -2.81 21.21
CA TYR A 621 27.21 -2.16 22.50
C TYR A 621 25.71 -1.93 22.67
N ARG A 622 25.11 -2.58 23.68
CA ARG A 622 23.72 -2.36 24.08
C ARG A 622 23.69 -1.18 25.05
N LEU A 623 22.98 -0.12 24.67
CA LEU A 623 22.96 1.14 25.38
C LEU A 623 21.52 1.53 25.72
N PRO A 624 21.26 2.12 26.90
CA PRO A 624 19.92 2.54 27.27
C PRO A 624 19.50 3.78 26.47
N VAL A 625 18.28 3.75 25.93
CA VAL A 625 17.79 4.81 25.03
C VAL A 625 17.45 6.09 25.79
N SER A 626 16.74 5.99 26.92
CA SER A 626 16.21 7.16 27.63
C SER A 626 17.29 8.15 28.11
N PRO A 627 18.37 7.72 28.79
CA PRO A 627 19.44 8.61 29.24
C PRO A 627 20.26 9.20 28.08
N LEU A 628 20.17 8.60 26.89
CA LEU A 628 20.92 8.98 25.70
C LEU A 628 20.02 9.62 24.63
N ALA A 629 18.77 9.94 24.94
CA ALA A 629 17.77 10.37 23.96
C ALA A 629 18.24 11.57 23.12
N GLN A 630 18.91 12.54 23.73
CA GLN A 630 19.44 13.71 23.01
C GLN A 630 20.57 13.32 22.03
N ALA A 631 21.50 12.47 22.46
CA ALA A 631 22.59 11.99 21.61
C ALA A 631 22.06 11.17 20.42
N LEU A 632 21.10 10.28 20.68
CA LEU A 632 20.47 9.45 19.65
C LEU A 632 19.65 10.30 18.67
N HIS A 633 18.97 11.34 19.16
CA HIS A 633 18.30 12.31 18.30
C HIS A 633 19.27 13.05 17.39
N THR A 634 20.46 13.44 17.88
CA THR A 634 21.51 14.06 17.06
C THR A 634 21.98 13.14 15.92
N LEU A 635 22.03 11.82 16.15
CA LEU A 635 22.39 10.84 15.11
C LEU A 635 21.27 10.64 14.06
N GLU A 636 20.01 10.68 14.50
CA GLU A 636 18.85 10.44 13.65
C GLU A 636 18.42 11.68 12.85
N ALA A 637 18.55 12.88 13.42
CA ALA A 637 18.07 14.13 12.84
C ALA A 637 18.44 14.33 11.35
N PRO A 638 19.70 14.13 10.92
CA PRO A 638 20.04 14.32 9.51
C PRO A 638 19.39 13.28 8.58
N VAL A 639 19.14 12.06 9.07
CA VAL A 639 18.46 11.01 8.31
C VAL A 639 17.00 11.37 8.09
N LEU A 640 16.31 11.91 9.11
CA LEU A 640 14.93 12.37 8.96
C LEU A 640 14.82 13.61 8.05
N GLN A 641 15.79 14.52 8.10
CA GLN A 641 15.81 15.70 7.22
C GLN A 641 15.91 15.31 5.73
N GLU A 642 16.61 14.22 5.43
CA GLU A 642 16.74 13.67 4.08
C GLU A 642 15.50 12.84 3.68
N LEU A 643 14.94 12.07 4.61
CA LEU A 643 13.81 11.17 4.37
C LEU A 643 12.49 11.92 4.13
N LEU A 644 12.13 12.87 4.99
CA LEU A 644 10.78 13.47 4.98
C LEU A 644 10.38 14.13 3.65
N PRO A 645 11.26 14.88 2.96
CA PRO A 645 10.94 15.44 1.64
C PRO A 645 10.68 14.37 0.58
N GLN A 646 11.33 13.22 0.66
CA GLN A 646 11.18 12.11 -0.31
C GLN A 646 9.87 11.33 -0.10
N LEU A 647 9.26 11.44 1.08
CA LEU A 647 7.94 10.86 1.37
C LEU A 647 6.79 11.79 0.97
N THR A 648 7.09 13.06 0.67
CA THR A 648 6.09 14.01 0.15
C THR A 648 5.74 13.56 -1.26
N MET A 649 4.47 13.26 -1.49
CA MET A 649 3.99 12.75 -2.76
C MET A 649 3.16 13.81 -3.47
N THR A 650 3.35 13.95 -4.79
CA THR A 650 2.43 14.68 -5.67
C THR A 650 1.93 13.73 -6.74
N LEU A 651 0.63 13.43 -6.73
CA LEU A 651 -0.03 12.64 -7.74
C LEU A 651 -0.83 13.56 -8.68
N PRO A 652 -0.60 13.49 -10.00
CA PRO A 652 -1.60 13.96 -10.95
C PRO A 652 -2.87 13.13 -10.76
N LEU A 653 -4.01 13.80 -10.78
CA LEU A 653 -5.30 13.13 -10.68
C LEU A 653 -5.66 12.57 -12.05
N PRO A 654 -6.11 11.30 -12.16
CA PRO A 654 -6.48 10.73 -13.43
C PRO A 654 -7.64 11.54 -14.02
N PRO A 655 -7.56 11.98 -15.30
CA PRO A 655 -8.72 12.53 -15.97
C PRO A 655 -9.78 11.44 -16.10
N ILE A 656 -11.05 11.78 -15.89
CA ILE A 656 -12.15 10.91 -16.32
C ILE A 656 -12.20 11.03 -17.85
N PRO A 657 -12.05 9.94 -18.63
CA PRO A 657 -12.03 10.01 -20.08
C PRO A 657 -13.27 10.73 -20.62
N GLY A 658 -13.07 11.73 -21.49
CA GLY A 658 -14.15 12.45 -22.17
C GLY A 658 -14.91 13.51 -21.35
N ILE A 659 -14.62 13.68 -20.05
CA ILE A 659 -15.30 14.65 -19.19
C ILE A 659 -14.28 15.65 -18.62
N ASP A 660 -14.50 16.95 -18.81
CA ASP A 660 -13.69 17.98 -18.16
C ASP A 660 -14.08 18.08 -16.67
N TYR A 661 -13.42 17.27 -15.85
CA TYR A 661 -13.71 17.10 -14.43
C TYR A 661 -12.80 17.98 -13.58
N ARG A 662 -13.39 18.96 -12.87
CA ARG A 662 -12.69 19.83 -11.94
C ARG A 662 -12.93 19.38 -10.51
N ILE A 663 -11.88 18.88 -9.85
CA ILE A 663 -11.97 18.52 -8.43
C ILE A 663 -12.13 19.79 -7.58
N VAL A 664 -13.14 19.82 -6.72
CA VAL A 664 -13.49 20.94 -5.85
C VAL A 664 -13.24 20.64 -4.37
N ALA A 665 -13.27 19.37 -3.97
CA ALA A 665 -12.98 18.95 -2.61
C ALA A 665 -12.32 17.57 -2.56
N ALA A 666 -11.64 17.29 -1.44
CA ALA A 666 -11.10 15.96 -1.12
C ALA A 666 -11.46 15.58 0.32
N SER A 667 -11.66 14.29 0.56
CA SER A 667 -11.93 13.72 1.87
C SER A 667 -11.20 12.39 2.06
N THR A 668 -10.73 12.08 3.27
CA THR A 668 -10.22 10.76 3.69
C THR A 668 -11.33 9.83 4.21
N LEU A 669 -12.60 10.25 4.02
CA LEU A 669 -13.81 9.50 4.35
C LEU A 669 -14.65 9.29 3.08
N ALA A 670 -15.28 8.12 2.95
CA ALA A 670 -16.29 7.80 1.95
C ALA A 670 -17.57 7.33 2.65
N ASP A 671 -18.66 8.10 2.58
CA ASP A 671 -19.92 7.81 3.32
C ASP A 671 -19.69 7.51 4.82
N GLY A 672 -18.82 8.30 5.46
CA GLY A 672 -18.42 8.11 6.86
C GLY A 672 -17.49 6.91 7.14
N HIS A 673 -17.10 6.15 6.12
CA HIS A 673 -16.12 5.06 6.23
C HIS A 673 -14.69 5.57 6.01
N PRO A 674 -13.75 5.36 6.96
CA PRO A 674 -12.33 5.67 6.78
C PRO A 674 -11.64 4.64 5.88
N GLY A 675 -10.48 5.00 5.32
CA GLY A 675 -9.67 4.14 4.43
C GLY A 675 -9.73 4.55 2.95
N PHE A 676 -10.47 5.60 2.62
CA PHE A 676 -10.66 6.07 1.25
C PHE A 676 -10.34 7.55 1.11
N LEU A 677 -9.56 7.89 0.10
CA LEU A 677 -9.43 9.24 -0.42
C LEU A 677 -10.51 9.47 -1.47
N THR A 678 -11.57 10.16 -1.09
CA THR A 678 -12.68 10.59 -1.94
C THR A 678 -12.39 11.98 -2.51
N LEU A 679 -12.49 12.12 -3.82
CA LEU A 679 -12.31 13.36 -4.56
C LEU A 679 -13.65 13.76 -5.18
N TYR A 680 -14.19 14.89 -4.74
CA TYR A 680 -15.45 15.43 -5.25
C TYR A 680 -15.15 16.45 -6.34
N GLY A 681 -15.85 16.36 -7.45
CA GLY A 681 -15.63 17.24 -8.58
C GLY A 681 -16.92 17.72 -9.23
N GLU A 682 -16.77 18.86 -9.89
CA GLU A 682 -17.77 19.47 -10.75
C GLU A 682 -17.34 19.26 -12.19
N ILE A 683 -18.32 19.08 -13.06
CA ILE A 683 -18.08 18.98 -14.49
C ILE A 683 -18.08 20.39 -15.05
N ALA A 684 -16.96 20.79 -15.65
CA ALA A 684 -16.89 22.04 -16.35
C ALA A 684 -17.77 21.94 -17.61
N ALA A 685 -18.83 22.73 -17.67
CA ALA A 685 -19.60 22.87 -18.90
C ALA A 685 -18.66 23.36 -20.03
N PRO A 686 -18.73 22.75 -21.23
CA PRO A 686 -17.85 23.07 -22.35
C PRO A 686 -17.92 24.53 -22.83
#